data_AF-A0A953RX13-F1
#
_entry.id   AF-A0A953RX13-F1
#
_cell.length_a   1.000
_cell.length_b   1.000
_cell.length_c   1.000
_cell.angle_alpha   90.00
_cell.angle_beta   90.00
_cell.angle_gamma   90.00
#
_symmetry.space_group_name_H-M   'P 1'
#
loop_
_entity.id
_entity.type
_entity.pdbx_description
1 polymer ?
#
loop_
_entity_poly.entity_id
_entity_poly.type
_entity_poly.pdbx_seq_one_letter_code
_entity_poly.pdbx_strand_id
1 'polypeptide(L)'
;MQMVRKCIGLLSAALLVGTGLWAQGLDTQASKDDWEEINFDFNSSVLVDGFPSLLRLAELLQTNGGYHVRVEGHTDGIGSDSFNQRLGLARASTVRDFLVKYGARTNQIETITRGKAAPKVPDPNPKLKPTDEIRYMNRRVVLTVTDDQGRTIGAGGPGDAIRAITNAAPAQTAGVTDCCSEVLKRLDKLDDIAKMLKDLADQNAALRKEVDGLQQNQKALEARVGQPAPQPPAPPSATEVANAVKSQLDAEKTPKFQLLGANVGADGNGNVTFSGRGRFFDTMGTRFGFEAQGEYYYVHGQKEGQADFGLVDRLGQHVQAGLFASFKHVTLAGNQTGGTLGEGALAIDYIFSRGRVGIFGTKGFLDNALINTAHGVDANGVFQNNVILQNYLKIVDQAGVNATIGLWGKNYAEGNIGYLKSVAYGDHIGGTVRLIFPLNSKIALTAEGGVNETMLSPGNDGRAAFGVQFGNMIRPKEYLAAEHALPMEVPRVRYEVVTRRVRTGNDPPVANAGPNLSGVAAGTVQLDGSASYDPDGDPITFQWTQTAGPQVTMTGPATSRPSFTAATGQTYNFRLTVKDDHGGQGQAAVRISTSAANRAAILSFVASQTQIIAGQAVTLTWKTQNADTANIAGIGNVAVNGSISVSPTQTTTYTLTARNSVNDETSSVTVTVGAAPGGVQIIGCSANPTNVSAGQPSTLSWNSVNADTVSIDPGVGAVTKTGSVTVTPSQTTTYIITATGGGASASCSVTVTVGALPVIANFTATPSTINAGQSSTLQWSVQNSTSVSISSIGTVSASGTNSVTPAATTVYTLTATNAAGSTTKTVTVTVGNSGPVIVFASGDTLYTSSRDVRLDASGSSSPSGNTPLQFYWTVRENKATIYQRTSSTPQVYLPGTPGNYIFDLTVTDSKGNSTTKTLTVRLIGL
;
A
#
# COMPACT_ATOMS: atom_id res chain seq x y z
N MET A 1 2.98 32.17 64.58
CA MET A 1 1.75 31.65 63.92
C MET A 1 1.11 32.59 62.88
N GLN A 2 1.46 33.89 62.80
CA GLN A 2 1.00 34.79 61.71
C GLN A 2 1.85 34.74 60.43
N MET A 3 3.08 34.21 60.45
CA MET A 3 3.91 34.02 59.25
C MET A 3 3.51 32.80 58.40
N VAL A 4 2.91 31.77 59.00
CA VAL A 4 2.44 30.56 58.30
C VAL A 4 1.16 30.83 57.49
N ARG A 5 0.32 31.80 57.90
CA ARG A 5 -0.86 32.22 57.11
C ARG A 5 -0.52 33.11 55.91
N LYS A 6 0.64 33.79 55.89
CA LYS A 6 1.08 34.58 54.72
C LYS A 6 1.79 33.74 53.65
N CYS A 7 2.41 32.61 54.00
CA CYS A 7 3.00 31.68 53.03
C CYS A 7 1.95 30.78 52.34
N ILE A 8 0.83 30.46 53.00
CA ILE A 8 -0.26 29.67 52.37
C ILE A 8 -1.08 30.52 51.39
N GLY A 9 -1.24 31.83 51.63
CA GLY A 9 -1.93 32.74 50.71
C GLY A 9 -1.19 32.99 49.37
N LEU A 10 0.13 32.84 49.34
CA LEU A 10 0.95 32.94 48.12
C LEU A 10 1.01 31.62 47.33
N LEU A 11 0.83 30.47 47.97
CA LEU A 11 0.66 29.19 47.27
C LEU A 11 -0.75 29.02 46.68
N SER A 12 -1.78 29.59 47.30
CA SER A 12 -3.16 29.53 46.76
C SER A 12 -3.39 30.46 45.56
N ALA A 13 -2.57 31.49 45.36
CA ALA A 13 -2.64 32.37 44.19
C ALA A 13 -1.87 31.82 42.96
N ALA A 14 -0.95 30.87 43.17
CA ALA A 14 -0.27 30.16 42.09
C ALA A 14 -1.04 28.93 41.60
N LEU A 15 -1.94 28.36 42.42
CA LEU A 15 -2.82 27.25 42.02
C LEU A 15 -4.13 27.69 41.32
N LEU A 16 -4.45 28.98 41.28
CA LEU A 16 -5.67 29.51 40.63
C LEU A 16 -5.43 30.12 39.24
N VAL A 17 -4.21 30.01 38.70
CA VAL A 17 -3.91 30.30 37.29
C VAL A 17 -3.91 29.02 36.44
N GLY A 18 -3.96 27.84 37.07
CA GLY A 18 -3.98 26.53 36.40
C GLY A 18 -5.35 26.01 35.96
N THR A 19 -6.46 26.71 36.27
CA THR A 19 -7.83 26.25 35.93
C THR A 19 -8.63 27.25 35.10
N GLY A 20 -7.98 28.23 34.47
CA GLY A 20 -8.62 29.24 33.62
C GLY A 20 -8.47 29.03 32.10
N LEU A 21 -7.78 27.97 31.65
CA LEU A 21 -7.55 27.67 30.23
C LEU A 21 -8.18 26.34 29.84
N TRP A 22 -9.45 26.15 30.19
CA TRP A 22 -10.31 25.10 29.63
C TRP A 22 -11.68 25.70 29.33
N ALA A 23 -11.70 26.72 28.48
CA ALA A 23 -12.94 27.27 27.94
C ALA A 23 -12.66 27.98 26.63
N GLN A 24 -12.44 27.20 25.58
CA GLN A 24 -12.98 27.42 24.24
C GLN A 24 -12.53 26.28 23.34
N GLY A 25 -13.50 25.55 22.81
CA GLY A 25 -13.26 24.53 21.81
C GLY A 25 -12.52 25.12 20.62
N LEU A 26 -11.33 24.59 20.35
CA LEU A 26 -10.69 24.61 19.05
C LEU A 26 -10.36 23.15 18.72
N ASP A 27 -11.43 22.39 18.47
CA ASP A 27 -11.33 21.26 17.56
C ASP A 27 -11.22 21.88 16.16
N THR A 28 -10.00 22.19 15.74
CA THR A 28 -9.75 22.57 14.35
C THR A 28 -9.18 21.35 13.66
N GLN A 29 -9.93 20.84 12.68
CA GLN A 29 -9.40 19.97 11.63
C GLN A 29 -8.46 20.75 10.70
N ALA A 30 -7.48 21.45 11.27
CA ALA A 30 -6.50 22.25 10.56
C ALA A 30 -5.21 21.42 10.44
N SER A 31 -4.85 21.09 9.22
CA SER A 31 -3.56 20.49 8.86
C SER A 31 -2.43 21.53 9.02
N LYS A 32 -1.16 21.09 9.00
CA LYS A 32 -0.01 22.01 9.03
C LYS A 32 -0.08 23.06 7.88
N ASP A 33 -0.71 22.71 6.76
CA ASP A 33 -0.88 23.57 5.59
C ASP A 33 -1.91 24.71 5.82
N ASP A 34 -2.76 24.60 6.86
CA ASP A 34 -3.74 25.64 7.26
C ASP A 34 -3.11 26.86 7.95
N TRP A 35 -1.87 26.74 8.41
CA TRP A 35 -1.21 27.74 9.27
C TRP A 35 -0.12 28.55 8.56
N GLU A 36 0.11 28.33 7.27
CA GLU A 36 1.14 29.05 6.51
C GLU A 36 0.62 30.42 6.03
N GLU A 37 0.73 31.45 6.87
CA GLU A 37 0.59 32.85 6.45
C GLU A 37 1.95 33.45 6.10
N ILE A 38 2.05 34.15 4.97
CA ILE A 38 3.28 34.87 4.60
C ILE A 38 3.34 36.17 5.38
N ASN A 39 4.18 36.18 6.42
CA ASN A 39 4.45 37.35 7.25
C ASN A 39 5.83 37.95 6.96
N PHE A 40 5.98 39.24 7.25
CA PHE A 40 7.20 40.01 6.99
C PHE A 40 7.69 40.71 8.26
N ASP A 41 9.01 40.81 8.38
CA ASP A 41 9.64 41.61 9.42
C ASP A 41 9.30 43.11 9.31
N PHE A 42 9.54 43.81 10.41
CA PHE A 42 9.31 45.26 10.47
C PHE A 42 10.11 45.97 9.37
N ASN A 43 9.44 46.85 8.63
CA ASN A 43 10.04 47.63 7.54
C ASN A 43 10.73 46.78 6.44
N SER A 44 10.31 45.53 6.27
CA SER A 44 10.90 44.58 5.31
C SER A 44 9.87 44.09 4.31
N SER A 45 10.31 43.89 3.07
CA SER A 45 9.63 43.09 2.04
C SER A 45 10.38 41.81 1.71
N VAL A 46 11.42 41.46 2.48
CA VAL A 46 12.18 40.23 2.29
C VAL A 46 11.35 39.04 2.74
N LEU A 47 11.22 38.05 1.86
CA LEU A 47 10.56 36.79 2.16
C LEU A 47 11.49 35.95 3.05
N VAL A 48 11.06 35.67 4.27
CA VAL A 48 11.80 34.87 5.27
C VAL A 48 11.12 33.54 5.59
N ASP A 49 9.87 33.35 5.14
CA ASP A 49 9.05 32.17 5.41
C ASP A 49 8.09 31.89 4.23
N GLY A 50 7.40 30.74 4.25
CA GLY A 50 6.40 30.34 3.25
C GLY A 50 6.98 29.74 1.96
N PHE A 51 8.28 29.44 1.92
CA PHE A 51 8.97 28.91 0.74
C PHE A 51 8.38 27.61 0.19
N PRO A 52 8.08 26.58 1.01
CA PRO A 52 7.57 25.30 0.49
C PRO A 52 6.20 25.45 -0.18
N SER A 53 5.26 26.17 0.45
CA SER A 53 3.94 26.38 -0.16
C SER A 53 3.96 27.33 -1.33
N LEU A 54 4.79 28.37 -1.33
CA LEU A 54 4.96 29.21 -2.51
C LEU A 54 5.56 28.43 -3.69
N LEU A 55 6.48 27.49 -3.44
CA LEU A 55 7.04 26.64 -4.48
C LEU A 55 5.97 25.72 -5.08
N ARG A 56 5.16 25.09 -4.22
CA ARG A 56 4.02 24.27 -4.64
C ARG A 56 2.95 25.07 -5.39
N LEU A 57 2.66 26.29 -4.93
CA LEU A 57 1.73 27.17 -5.62
C LEU A 57 2.25 27.60 -6.99
N ALA A 58 3.55 27.87 -7.13
CA ALA A 58 4.18 28.20 -8.41
C ALA A 58 4.04 27.04 -9.41
N GLU A 59 4.27 25.80 -8.96
CA GLU A 59 4.08 24.59 -9.77
C GLU A 59 2.62 24.42 -10.19
N LEU A 60 1.66 24.58 -9.26
CA LEU A 60 0.24 24.48 -9.58
C LEU A 60 -0.22 25.53 -10.59
N LEU A 61 0.29 26.76 -10.51
CA LEU A 61 0.01 27.80 -11.50
C LEU A 61 0.65 27.49 -12.85
N GLN A 62 1.85 26.89 -12.85
CA GLN A 62 2.53 26.46 -14.07
C GLN A 62 1.72 25.40 -14.82
N THR A 63 1.17 24.40 -14.10
CA THR A 63 0.40 23.30 -14.69
C THR A 63 -1.04 23.70 -15.01
N ASN A 64 -1.61 24.68 -14.30
CA ASN A 64 -3.00 25.10 -14.46
C ASN A 64 -3.10 26.56 -14.92
N GLY A 65 -2.91 26.77 -16.24
CA GLY A 65 -2.87 28.09 -16.87
C GLY A 65 -4.15 28.94 -16.75
N GLY A 66 -5.28 28.34 -16.37
CA GLY A 66 -6.58 29.00 -16.25
C GLY A 66 -6.88 29.62 -14.89
N TYR A 67 -5.97 29.48 -13.91
CA TYR A 67 -6.10 30.13 -12.61
C TYR A 67 -5.17 31.32 -12.49
N HIS A 68 -5.69 32.37 -11.87
CA HIS A 68 -4.99 33.62 -11.62
C HIS A 68 -4.93 33.87 -10.11
N VAL A 69 -3.87 34.52 -9.63
CA VAL A 69 -3.67 34.84 -8.22
C VAL A 69 -3.45 36.33 -8.06
N ARG A 70 -4.32 36.96 -7.28
CA ARG A 70 -4.14 38.31 -6.79
C ARG A 70 -3.42 38.29 -5.44
N VAL A 71 -2.30 38.98 -5.39
CA VAL A 71 -1.41 39.09 -4.23
C VAL A 71 -1.61 40.45 -3.59
N GLU A 72 -2.24 40.50 -2.42
CA GLU A 72 -2.47 41.73 -1.66
C GLU A 72 -1.41 41.90 -0.55
N GLY A 73 -0.61 42.95 -0.61
CA GLY A 73 0.37 43.27 0.42
C GLY A 73 -0.18 44.21 1.49
N HIS A 74 0.02 43.86 2.76
CA HIS A 74 -0.41 44.61 3.93
C HIS A 74 0.78 45.06 4.79
N THR A 75 0.61 46.18 5.50
CA THR A 75 1.57 46.71 6.46
C THR A 75 0.95 46.87 7.84
N ASP A 76 1.79 47.09 8.85
CA ASP A 76 1.30 47.56 10.14
C ASP A 76 0.94 49.07 10.09
N GLY A 77 0.42 49.58 11.20
CA GLY A 77 0.00 50.98 11.32
C GLY A 77 1.14 52.01 11.39
N ILE A 78 2.41 51.60 11.40
CA ILE A 78 3.56 52.51 11.60
C ILE A 78 3.95 53.14 10.27
N GLY A 79 4.11 54.48 10.25
CA GLY A 79 4.57 55.23 9.08
C GLY A 79 3.46 55.91 8.26
N SER A 80 3.88 56.75 7.31
CA SER A 80 2.96 57.49 6.44
C SER A 80 2.20 56.55 5.51
N ASP A 81 1.04 57.00 5.02
CA ASP A 81 0.22 56.23 4.08
C ASP A 81 0.99 55.96 2.80
N SER A 82 1.68 56.98 2.25
CA SER A 82 2.54 56.84 1.07
C SER A 82 3.69 55.85 1.26
N PHE A 83 4.24 55.77 2.48
CA PHE A 83 5.27 54.80 2.82
C PHE A 83 4.71 53.38 2.85
N ASN A 84 3.59 53.19 3.55
CA ASN A 84 2.95 51.88 3.70
C ASN A 84 2.34 51.35 2.40
N GLN A 85 1.88 52.23 1.51
CA GLN A 85 1.47 51.84 0.16
C GLN A 85 2.64 51.25 -0.63
N ARG A 86 3.80 51.92 -0.61
CA ARG A 86 5.02 51.42 -1.28
C ARG A 86 5.52 50.11 -0.67
N LEU A 87 5.56 50.02 0.66
CA LEU A 87 6.02 48.81 1.36
C LEU A 87 5.09 47.61 1.15
N GLY A 88 3.76 47.83 1.20
CA GLY A 88 2.80 46.78 0.89
C GLY A 88 2.93 46.29 -0.55
N LEU A 89 3.12 47.19 -1.53
CA LEU A 89 3.32 46.81 -2.93
C LEU A 89 4.64 46.06 -3.13
N ALA A 90 5.70 46.44 -2.41
CA ALA A 90 6.99 45.75 -2.43
C ALA A 90 6.85 44.29 -1.94
N ARG A 91 6.10 44.05 -0.85
CA ARG A 91 5.81 42.70 -0.34
C ARG A 91 5.05 41.84 -1.34
N ALA A 92 3.99 42.39 -1.93
CA ALA A 92 3.22 41.69 -2.96
C ALA A 92 4.10 41.37 -4.19
N SER A 93 4.96 42.32 -4.59
CA SER A 93 5.91 42.12 -5.69
C SER A 93 6.94 41.04 -5.38
N THR A 94 7.46 40.96 -4.16
CA THR A 94 8.40 39.91 -3.76
C THR A 94 7.78 38.51 -3.87
N VAL A 95 6.52 38.35 -3.45
CA VAL A 95 5.80 37.07 -3.59
C VAL A 95 5.51 36.75 -5.05
N ARG A 96 5.08 37.73 -5.86
CA ARG A 96 4.94 37.56 -7.32
C ARG A 96 6.24 37.10 -7.96
N ASP A 97 7.34 37.79 -7.69
CA ASP A 97 8.64 37.52 -8.31
C ASP A 97 9.15 36.12 -7.92
N PHE A 98 8.86 35.67 -6.69
CA PHE A 98 9.10 34.30 -6.27
C PHE A 98 8.28 33.30 -7.10
N LEU A 99 6.96 33.48 -7.20
CA LEU A 99 6.09 32.58 -7.96
C LEU A 99 6.49 32.50 -9.45
N VAL A 100 6.80 33.65 -10.07
CA VAL A 100 7.27 33.71 -11.46
C VAL A 100 8.61 33.00 -11.63
N LYS A 101 9.56 33.22 -10.71
CA LYS A 101 10.88 32.58 -10.75
C LYS A 101 10.79 31.05 -10.71
N TYR A 102 9.76 30.50 -10.06
CA TYR A 102 9.59 29.06 -9.87
C TYR A 102 8.50 28.41 -10.72
N GLY A 103 7.97 29.11 -11.72
CA GLY A 103 7.20 28.48 -12.81
C GLY A 103 5.85 29.11 -13.13
N ALA A 104 5.31 29.98 -12.28
CA ALA A 104 4.07 30.68 -12.58
C ALA A 104 4.25 31.68 -13.73
N ARG A 105 3.24 31.84 -14.60
CA ARG A 105 3.31 32.81 -15.70
C ARG A 105 2.97 34.21 -15.18
N THR A 106 3.67 35.23 -15.66
CA THR A 106 3.46 36.63 -15.22
C THR A 106 2.02 37.10 -15.42
N ASN A 107 1.32 36.64 -16.47
CA ASN A 107 -0.07 37.01 -16.74
C ASN A 107 -1.07 36.38 -15.75
N GLN A 108 -0.66 35.38 -14.97
CA GLN A 108 -1.51 34.76 -13.95
C GLN A 108 -1.46 35.50 -12.62
N ILE A 109 -0.57 36.48 -12.42
CA ILE A 109 -0.35 37.09 -11.11
C ILE A 109 -0.59 38.59 -11.15
N GLU A 110 -1.51 39.06 -10.30
CA GLU A 110 -1.79 40.48 -10.10
C GLU A 110 -1.31 40.90 -8.71
N THR A 111 -0.57 42.01 -8.60
CA THR A 111 -0.11 42.52 -7.29
C THR A 111 -0.84 43.81 -6.93
N ILE A 112 -1.44 43.84 -5.75
CA ILE A 112 -2.05 45.05 -5.18
C ILE A 112 -1.58 45.26 -3.75
N THR A 113 -1.84 46.45 -3.20
CA THR A 113 -1.48 46.82 -1.84
C THR A 113 -2.69 47.39 -1.11
N ARG A 114 -2.83 47.03 0.16
CA ARG A 114 -3.77 47.67 1.09
C ARG A 114 -3.05 48.58 2.08
N GLY A 115 -1.72 48.63 2.04
CA GLY A 115 -0.91 49.32 3.05
C GLY A 115 -1.42 48.99 4.46
N LYS A 116 -1.66 50.03 5.25
CA LYS A 116 -2.22 49.91 6.61
C LYS A 116 -3.75 49.98 6.68
N ALA A 117 -4.45 50.08 5.54
CA ALA A 117 -5.88 50.38 5.49
C ALA A 117 -6.79 49.17 5.80
N ALA A 118 -6.23 47.95 5.82
CA ALA A 118 -6.96 46.71 6.11
C ALA A 118 -6.17 45.80 7.08
N PRO A 119 -6.05 46.19 8.37
CA PRO A 119 -5.39 45.36 9.37
C PRO A 119 -6.22 44.10 9.62
N LYS A 120 -5.56 42.94 9.79
CA LYS A 120 -6.19 41.68 10.22
C LYS A 120 -6.61 41.76 11.68
N VAL A 121 -5.77 42.40 12.49
CA VAL A 121 -6.07 42.69 13.89
C VAL A 121 -5.99 44.21 14.10
N PRO A 122 -7.09 44.88 14.49
CA PRO A 122 -7.08 46.30 14.78
C PRO A 122 -6.01 46.64 15.82
N ASP A 123 -5.34 47.79 15.70
CA ASP A 123 -4.40 48.29 16.70
C ASP A 123 -5.17 49.11 17.75
N PRO A 124 -5.41 48.59 18.98
CA PRO A 124 -6.18 49.30 19.99
C PRO A 124 -5.36 50.37 20.72
N ASN A 125 -4.04 50.47 20.52
CA ASN A 125 -3.19 51.37 21.30
C ASN A 125 -1.99 51.91 20.49
N PRO A 126 -1.91 53.24 20.25
CA PRO A 126 -0.84 53.84 19.47
C PRO A 126 0.58 53.73 20.09
N LYS A 127 0.73 53.13 21.28
CA LYS A 127 2.03 52.88 21.95
C LYS A 127 2.64 51.50 21.71
N LEU A 128 2.02 50.63 20.88
CA LEU A 128 2.57 49.29 20.57
C LEU A 128 3.92 49.38 19.83
N LYS A 129 4.91 48.62 20.30
CA LYS A 129 6.26 48.53 19.72
C LYS A 129 6.24 47.74 18.39
N PRO A 130 7.23 47.95 17.49
CA PRO A 130 7.31 47.24 16.20
C PRO A 130 7.30 45.70 16.30
N THR A 131 7.75 45.15 17.43
CA THR A 131 7.87 43.71 17.72
C THR A 131 6.58 43.06 18.24
N ASP A 132 5.52 43.84 18.43
CA ASP A 132 4.29 43.30 19.01
C ASP A 132 3.60 42.35 18.02
N GLU A 133 3.10 41.23 18.54
CA GLU A 133 2.51 40.12 17.77
C GLU A 133 1.36 40.59 16.86
N ILE A 134 0.55 41.54 17.34
CA ILE A 134 -0.52 42.20 16.57
C ILE A 134 0.03 42.91 15.32
N ARG A 135 1.17 43.60 15.45
CA ARG A 135 1.81 44.27 14.31
C ARG A 135 2.41 43.25 13.35
N TYR A 136 2.99 42.17 13.87
CA TYR A 136 3.50 41.07 13.05
C TYR A 136 2.42 40.44 12.19
N MET A 137 1.26 40.09 12.76
CA MET A 137 0.10 39.56 12.01
C MET A 137 -0.46 40.52 10.95
N ASN A 138 -0.24 41.83 11.08
CA ASN A 138 -0.66 42.82 10.09
C ASN A 138 0.34 42.96 8.93
N ARG A 139 1.61 42.59 9.14
CA ARG A 139 2.65 42.61 8.10
C ARG A 139 2.60 41.33 7.28
N ARG A 140 1.58 41.19 6.43
CA ARG A 140 1.30 39.95 5.69
C ARG A 140 1.06 40.15 4.20
N VAL A 141 0.98 39.04 3.48
CA VAL A 141 0.37 38.95 2.14
C VAL A 141 -0.86 38.05 2.17
N VAL A 142 -1.90 38.44 1.45
CA VAL A 142 -3.11 37.64 1.21
C VAL A 142 -3.17 37.25 -0.26
N LEU A 143 -3.46 35.99 -0.54
CA LEU A 143 -3.57 35.44 -1.88
C LEU A 143 -5.04 35.15 -2.19
N THR A 144 -5.54 35.71 -3.27
CA THR A 144 -6.90 35.48 -3.78
C THR A 144 -6.80 34.78 -5.14
N VAL A 145 -7.33 33.57 -5.25
CA VAL A 145 -7.33 32.78 -6.47
C VAL A 145 -8.63 33.00 -7.24
N THR A 146 -8.53 33.26 -8.54
CA THR A 146 -9.67 33.38 -9.45
C THR A 146 -9.58 32.40 -10.62
N ASP A 147 -10.73 31.95 -11.12
CA ASP A 147 -10.83 31.19 -12.38
C ASP A 147 -10.73 32.08 -13.62
N ASP A 148 -10.75 31.48 -14.82
CA ASP A 148 -10.74 32.16 -16.12
C ASP A 148 -11.92 33.12 -16.34
N GLN A 149 -12.97 33.01 -15.52
CA GLN A 149 -14.14 33.89 -15.55
C GLN A 149 -14.04 35.03 -14.52
N GLY A 150 -12.92 35.14 -13.81
CA GLY A 150 -12.69 36.16 -12.78
C GLY A 150 -13.42 35.89 -11.47
N ARG A 151 -13.95 34.69 -11.25
CA ARG A 151 -14.64 34.33 -10.00
C ARG A 151 -13.65 33.86 -8.96
N THR A 152 -13.74 34.40 -7.74
CA THR A 152 -12.90 33.98 -6.61
C THR A 152 -13.24 32.55 -6.19
N ILE A 153 -12.25 31.67 -6.22
CA ILE A 153 -12.37 30.26 -5.81
C ILE A 153 -11.63 29.96 -4.50
N GLY A 154 -10.82 30.89 -4.01
CA GLY A 154 -10.20 30.83 -2.68
C GLY A 154 -9.52 32.16 -2.31
N ALA A 155 -9.45 32.47 -1.02
CA ALA A 155 -8.75 33.64 -0.50
C ALA A 155 -8.15 33.35 0.88
N GLY A 156 -6.87 33.69 1.10
CA GLY A 156 -6.18 33.42 2.35
C GLY A 156 -4.66 33.31 2.20
N GLY A 157 -4.05 32.33 2.87
CA GLY A 157 -2.62 32.03 2.74
C GLY A 157 -2.30 31.14 1.52
N PRO A 158 -1.01 30.84 1.26
CA PRO A 158 -0.60 29.84 0.27
C PRO A 158 -1.34 28.50 0.35
N GLY A 159 -1.60 27.97 1.54
CA GLY A 159 -2.36 26.73 1.72
C GLY A 159 -3.80 26.82 1.20
N ASP A 160 -4.47 27.95 1.42
CA ASP A 160 -5.82 28.20 0.90
C ASP A 160 -5.83 28.31 -0.62
N ALA A 161 -4.81 28.98 -1.18
CA ALA A 161 -4.65 29.11 -2.63
C ALA A 161 -4.38 27.75 -3.30
N ILE A 162 -3.51 26.92 -2.71
CA ILE A 162 -3.21 25.56 -3.18
C ILE A 162 -4.47 24.70 -3.17
N ARG A 163 -5.23 24.71 -2.07
CA ARG A 163 -6.47 23.93 -1.96
C ARG A 163 -7.53 24.38 -2.95
N ALA A 164 -7.68 25.68 -3.15
CA ALA A 164 -8.63 26.24 -4.11
C ALA A 164 -8.34 25.74 -5.54
N ILE A 165 -7.07 25.74 -5.96
CA ILE A 165 -6.67 25.24 -7.28
C ILE A 165 -6.80 23.71 -7.35
N THR A 166 -6.38 23.00 -6.31
CA THR A 166 -6.41 21.52 -6.26
C THR A 166 -7.84 20.98 -6.32
N ASN A 167 -8.78 21.61 -5.62
CA ASN A 167 -10.18 21.16 -5.57
C ASN A 167 -10.99 21.58 -6.80
N ALA A 168 -10.57 22.63 -7.52
CA ALA A 168 -11.27 23.12 -8.70
C ALA A 168 -10.79 22.46 -10.01
N ALA A 169 -9.65 21.78 -10.02
CA ALA A 169 -9.10 21.11 -11.20
C ALA A 169 -9.78 19.74 -11.46
N PRO A 170 -10.21 19.42 -12.69
CA PRO A 170 -10.80 18.12 -13.01
C PRO A 170 -9.78 16.99 -12.85
N ALA A 171 -10.20 15.92 -12.14
CA ALA A 171 -9.39 14.76 -11.83
C ALA A 171 -8.86 14.05 -13.09
N GLN A 172 -7.59 14.30 -13.41
CA GLN A 172 -6.79 13.43 -14.26
C GLN A 172 -5.41 13.18 -13.66
N THR A 173 -5.07 11.89 -13.66
CA THR A 173 -3.75 11.27 -13.47
C THR A 173 -3.17 11.21 -12.06
N ALA A 174 -3.53 10.09 -11.41
CA ALA A 174 -2.62 9.26 -10.63
C ALA A 174 -1.28 9.11 -11.39
N GLY A 175 -0.18 9.47 -10.72
CA GLY A 175 1.17 9.41 -11.28
C GLY A 175 2.11 10.47 -10.71
N VAL A 176 2.08 10.73 -9.40
CA VAL A 176 3.13 11.51 -8.71
C VAL A 176 3.56 10.74 -7.47
N THR A 177 4.08 9.54 -7.71
CA THR A 177 4.77 8.74 -6.70
C THR A 177 6.25 8.69 -7.04
N ASP A 178 6.85 9.84 -7.36
CA ASP A 178 8.30 10.05 -7.30
C ASP A 178 8.62 11.56 -7.41
N CYS A 179 8.33 12.35 -6.38
CA CYS A 179 8.62 13.80 -6.39
C CYS A 179 9.50 14.27 -5.22
N CYS A 180 10.01 13.36 -4.40
CA CYS A 180 10.93 13.73 -3.30
C CYS A 180 12.42 13.58 -3.66
N SER A 181 12.74 12.98 -4.80
CA SER A 181 14.13 12.74 -5.24
C SER A 181 14.64 13.82 -6.21
N GLU A 182 13.76 14.36 -7.06
CA GLU A 182 14.15 15.35 -8.09
C GLU A 182 14.15 16.80 -7.58
N VAL A 183 13.43 17.09 -6.48
CA VAL A 183 13.42 18.41 -5.81
C VAL A 183 14.76 18.66 -5.08
N LEU A 184 15.38 17.62 -4.53
CA LEU A 184 16.69 17.70 -3.86
C LEU A 184 17.86 17.93 -4.83
N LYS A 185 17.72 17.57 -6.11
CA LYS A 185 18.72 17.89 -7.15
C LYS A 185 18.63 19.31 -7.70
N ARG A 186 17.47 19.97 -7.58
CA ARG A 186 17.33 21.39 -7.93
C ARG A 186 17.77 22.33 -6.79
N LEU A 187 18.11 21.77 -5.63
CA LEU A 187 18.63 22.47 -4.45
C LEU A 187 20.16 22.74 -4.49
N ASP A 188 20.86 22.44 -5.59
CA ASP A 188 22.26 22.85 -5.79
C ASP A 188 22.42 24.33 -6.21
N LYS A 189 21.37 25.15 -6.06
CA LYS A 189 21.43 26.62 -6.22
C LYS A 189 21.44 27.38 -4.90
N LEU A 190 21.82 26.73 -3.79
CA LEU A 190 21.99 27.39 -2.50
C LEU A 190 23.06 28.50 -2.54
N ASP A 191 24.08 28.38 -3.39
CA ASP A 191 25.10 29.41 -3.58
C ASP A 191 24.55 30.72 -4.18
N ASP A 192 23.52 30.65 -5.03
CA ASP A 192 22.92 31.85 -5.63
C ASP A 192 22.07 32.63 -4.62
N ILE A 193 21.44 31.94 -3.65
CA ILE A 193 20.64 32.57 -2.57
C ILE A 193 21.54 33.18 -1.50
N ALA A 194 22.65 32.52 -1.14
CA ALA A 194 23.67 33.07 -0.26
C ALA A 194 24.35 34.32 -0.86
N LYS A 195 24.55 34.33 -2.19
CA LYS A 195 25.10 35.48 -2.93
C LYS A 195 24.10 36.65 -2.99
N MET A 196 22.81 36.39 -3.15
CA MET A 196 21.77 37.44 -3.16
C MET A 196 21.54 38.07 -1.78
N LEU A 197 21.61 37.27 -0.69
CA LEU A 197 21.53 37.76 0.69
C LEU A 197 22.74 38.62 1.08
N LYS A 198 23.93 38.31 0.54
CA LYS A 198 25.14 39.09 0.78
C LYS A 198 25.12 40.43 0.03
N ASP A 199 24.73 40.41 -1.25
CA ASP A 199 24.71 41.61 -2.09
C ASP A 199 23.62 42.63 -1.66
N LEU A 200 22.46 42.17 -1.17
CA LEU A 200 21.40 43.04 -0.62
C LEU A 200 21.71 43.57 0.79
N ALA A 201 22.45 42.80 1.61
CA ALA A 201 22.90 43.25 2.93
C ALA A 201 23.95 44.37 2.81
N ASP A 202 24.85 44.26 1.82
CA ASP A 202 25.91 45.24 1.56
C ASP A 202 25.33 46.57 1.03
N GLN A 203 24.26 46.53 0.20
CA GLN A 203 23.58 47.73 -0.29
C GLN A 203 22.81 48.49 0.81
N ASN A 204 22.21 47.79 1.78
CA ASN A 204 21.52 48.41 2.93
C ASN A 204 22.49 49.05 3.95
N ALA A 205 23.72 48.54 4.06
CA ALA A 205 24.75 49.11 4.92
C ALA A 205 25.34 50.41 4.33
N ALA A 206 25.45 50.51 3.00
CA ALA A 206 25.93 51.71 2.30
C ALA A 206 24.99 52.91 2.45
N LEU A 207 23.68 52.70 2.34
CA LEU A 207 22.65 53.76 2.48
C LEU A 207 22.51 54.29 3.91
N ARG A 208 22.79 53.47 4.94
CA ARG A 208 22.78 53.91 6.35
C ARG A 208 23.96 54.84 6.67
N LYS A 209 25.12 54.63 6.05
CA LYS A 209 26.31 55.49 6.23
C LYS A 209 26.14 56.88 5.64
N GLU A 210 25.34 57.03 4.60
CA GLU A 210 25.13 58.31 3.90
C GLU A 210 24.13 59.23 4.63
N VAL A 211 23.17 58.65 5.36
CA VAL A 211 22.17 59.40 6.14
C VAL A 211 22.73 59.89 7.48
N ASP A 212 23.60 59.11 8.14
CA ASP A 212 24.22 59.50 9.41
C ASP A 212 25.26 60.63 9.24
N GLY A 213 25.94 60.67 8.08
CA GLY A 213 26.92 61.72 7.75
C GLY A 213 26.29 63.10 7.48
N LEU A 214 25.06 63.15 6.96
CA LEU A 214 24.37 64.41 6.67
C LEU A 214 23.74 65.05 7.91
N GLN A 215 23.36 64.26 8.93
CA GLN A 215 22.83 64.79 10.19
C GLN A 215 23.91 65.32 11.14
N GLN A 216 25.14 64.80 11.07
CA GLN A 216 26.26 65.28 11.88
C GLN A 216 26.85 66.59 11.35
N ASN A 217 26.88 66.79 10.03
CA ASN A 217 27.40 68.01 9.41
C ASN A 217 26.48 69.23 9.63
N GLN A 218 25.18 69.02 9.83
CA GLN A 218 24.23 70.09 10.10
C GLN A 218 24.28 70.60 11.55
N LYS A 219 24.58 69.72 12.53
CA LYS A 219 24.69 70.10 13.95
C LYS A 219 26.06 70.67 14.35
N ALA A 220 27.11 70.41 13.57
CA ALA A 220 28.48 70.82 13.90
C ALA A 220 28.87 72.22 13.39
N LEU A 221 28.11 72.80 12.44
CA LEU A 221 28.38 74.14 11.88
C LEU A 221 27.71 75.29 12.66
N GLU A 222 26.67 75.03 13.45
CA GLU A 222 25.90 76.09 14.14
C GLU A 222 26.45 76.48 15.53
N ALA A 223 27.49 75.82 16.04
CA ALA A 223 27.98 76.02 17.41
C ALA A 223 29.44 76.53 17.54
N ARG A 224 30.05 77.06 16.47
CA ARG A 224 31.47 77.49 16.49
C ARG A 224 31.75 78.87 15.88
N VAL A 225 31.08 79.90 16.39
CA VAL A 225 31.54 81.29 16.27
C VAL A 225 31.51 81.97 17.64
N GLY A 226 32.68 82.25 18.22
CA GLY A 226 32.82 83.23 19.32
C GLY A 226 33.76 82.89 20.49
N GLN A 227 35.06 83.17 20.30
CA GLN A 227 36.00 83.76 21.30
C GLN A 227 36.67 82.93 22.43
N PRO A 228 37.83 83.41 22.99
CA PRO A 228 39.03 82.59 23.30
C PRO A 228 39.31 82.30 24.80
N ALA A 229 40.38 81.50 25.04
CA ALA A 229 40.80 80.81 26.27
C ALA A 229 41.65 81.62 27.28
N PRO A 230 41.85 81.07 28.51
CA PRO A 230 43.18 81.03 29.13
C PRO A 230 43.60 79.63 29.70
N GLN A 231 44.90 79.52 30.00
CA GLN A 231 45.76 78.33 30.18
C GLN A 231 45.88 77.79 31.65
N PRO A 232 46.63 76.68 31.95
CA PRO A 232 46.20 75.58 32.83
C PRO A 232 47.11 75.31 34.06
N PRO A 233 46.88 74.22 34.84
CA PRO A 233 47.95 73.54 35.58
C PRO A 233 48.21 72.09 35.07
N ALA A 234 49.44 71.61 35.31
CA ALA A 234 50.07 70.47 34.63
C ALA A 234 49.67 69.07 35.18
N PRO A 235 49.79 67.99 34.38
CA PRO A 235 49.37 66.63 34.76
C PRO A 235 50.49 65.75 35.37
N PRO A 236 50.10 64.69 36.12
CA PRO A 236 51.01 63.72 36.73
C PRO A 236 51.66 62.76 35.72
N SER A 237 52.69 62.03 36.19
CA SER A 237 53.66 61.34 35.36
C SER A 237 53.15 60.03 34.73
N ALA A 238 53.71 59.68 33.57
CA ALA A 238 53.30 58.54 32.74
C ALA A 238 53.33 57.17 33.46
N THR A 239 54.15 57.03 34.50
CA THR A 239 54.33 55.78 35.25
C THR A 239 53.15 55.49 36.20
N GLU A 240 52.55 56.52 36.77
CA GLU A 240 51.38 56.40 37.65
C GLU A 240 50.13 56.02 36.85
N VAL A 241 49.99 56.60 35.66
CA VAL A 241 48.92 56.27 34.71
C VAL A 241 49.07 54.82 34.21
N ALA A 242 50.29 54.38 33.87
CA ALA A 242 50.52 53.03 33.37
C ALA A 242 50.16 51.92 34.38
N ASN A 243 50.46 52.12 35.67
CA ASN A 243 50.16 51.14 36.72
C ASN A 243 48.66 51.13 37.10
N ALA A 244 48.02 52.30 37.16
CA ALA A 244 46.59 52.41 37.39
C ALA A 244 45.78 51.76 36.24
N VAL A 245 46.17 52.05 34.99
CA VAL A 245 45.57 51.47 33.78
C VAL A 245 45.79 49.96 33.73
N LYS A 246 46.97 49.44 34.11
CA LYS A 246 47.20 47.99 34.13
C LYS A 246 46.34 47.26 35.17
N SER A 247 46.16 47.84 36.36
CA SER A 247 45.30 47.23 37.40
C SER A 247 43.80 47.28 37.03
N GLN A 248 43.36 48.35 36.36
CA GLN A 248 41.99 48.46 35.85
C GLN A 248 41.75 47.55 34.63
N LEU A 249 42.75 47.43 33.74
CA LEU A 249 42.69 46.56 32.56
C LEU A 249 42.73 45.07 32.91
N ASP A 250 43.37 44.69 34.03
CA ASP A 250 43.33 43.32 34.54
C ASP A 250 42.05 43.04 35.36
N ALA A 251 41.41 44.06 35.95
CA ALA A 251 40.10 43.96 36.59
C ALA A 251 38.92 43.87 35.58
N GLU A 252 39.07 44.45 34.38
CA GLU A 252 38.07 44.36 33.30
C GLU A 252 38.16 43.08 32.45
N LYS A 253 39.17 42.22 32.64
CA LYS A 253 39.32 40.93 31.94
C LYS A 253 38.52 39.81 32.62
N THR A 254 37.24 40.02 32.91
CA THR A 254 36.35 38.91 33.21
C THR A 254 36.25 38.00 31.98
N PRO A 255 36.64 36.72 32.07
CA PRO A 255 36.74 35.85 30.90
C PRO A 255 35.33 35.44 30.45
N LYS A 256 34.92 35.93 29.28
CA LYS A 256 33.59 35.73 28.69
C LYS A 256 33.39 34.36 28.00
N PHE A 257 34.41 33.50 27.95
CA PHE A 257 34.31 32.12 27.43
C PHE A 257 34.96 31.16 28.44
N GLN A 258 34.21 30.16 28.93
CA GLN A 258 34.56 29.50 30.18
C GLN A 258 35.02 28.04 30.05
N LEU A 259 34.42 27.21 29.20
CA LEU A 259 34.76 25.78 29.16
C LEU A 259 34.52 25.14 27.78
N LEU A 260 35.48 24.37 27.27
CA LEU A 260 35.35 23.44 26.15
C LEU A 260 36.00 22.11 26.54
N GLY A 261 35.27 21.01 26.52
CA GLY A 261 35.77 19.69 26.89
C GLY A 261 35.40 18.61 25.88
N ALA A 262 36.23 17.59 25.80
CA ALA A 262 35.99 16.38 25.02
C ALA A 262 36.46 15.16 25.81
N ASN A 263 35.60 14.15 25.93
CA ASN A 263 35.89 12.89 26.59
C ASN A 263 35.64 11.71 25.63
N VAL A 264 36.46 10.68 25.74
CA VAL A 264 36.31 9.39 25.06
C VAL A 264 36.30 8.29 26.12
N GLY A 265 35.42 7.32 25.96
CA GLY A 265 35.20 6.28 26.96
C GLY A 265 34.62 5.01 26.41
N ALA A 266 34.11 4.18 27.33
CA ALA A 266 33.35 2.98 27.02
C ALA A 266 32.07 2.89 27.86
N ASP A 267 31.01 2.33 27.28
CA ASP A 267 29.77 1.99 28.00
C ASP A 267 29.90 0.63 28.73
N GLY A 268 28.85 0.23 29.46
CA GLY A 268 28.79 -1.04 30.18
C GLY A 268 28.94 -2.30 29.31
N ASN A 269 28.78 -2.16 27.99
CA ASN A 269 28.94 -3.23 27.00
C ASN A 269 30.31 -3.17 26.29
N GLY A 270 31.17 -2.20 26.64
CA GLY A 270 32.49 -2.01 26.05
C GLY A 270 32.47 -1.24 24.72
N ASN A 271 31.35 -0.65 24.31
CA ASN A 271 31.29 0.16 23.10
C ASN A 271 31.92 1.53 23.34
N VAL A 272 32.58 2.07 22.32
CA VAL A 272 33.20 3.40 22.37
C VAL A 272 32.13 4.48 22.57
N THR A 273 32.38 5.38 23.52
CA THR A 273 31.57 6.57 23.78
C THR A 273 32.38 7.83 23.54
N PHE A 274 31.71 8.88 23.08
CA PHE A 274 32.29 10.21 22.91
C PHE A 274 31.33 11.27 23.45
N SER A 275 31.85 12.24 24.19
CA SER A 275 31.08 13.41 24.60
C SER A 275 31.89 14.69 24.44
N GLY A 276 31.32 15.69 23.76
CA GLY A 276 31.87 17.03 23.65
C GLY A 276 30.98 18.03 24.36
N ARG A 277 31.54 18.97 25.13
CA ARG A 277 30.78 19.96 25.89
C ARG A 277 31.38 21.35 25.75
N GLY A 278 30.56 22.34 25.45
CA GLY A 278 30.90 23.76 25.47
C GLY A 278 30.00 24.49 26.47
N ARG A 279 30.58 25.38 27.27
CA ARG A 279 29.85 26.21 28.23
C ARG A 279 30.27 27.67 28.10
N PHE A 280 29.25 28.51 27.99
CA PHE A 280 29.31 29.96 28.05
C PHE A 280 28.56 30.45 29.28
N PHE A 281 29.13 31.43 29.97
CA PHE A 281 28.47 32.09 31.09
C PHE A 281 28.93 33.53 31.17
N ASP A 282 27.96 34.44 31.27
CA ASP A 282 28.22 35.87 31.41
C ASP A 282 27.39 36.46 32.55
N THR A 283 27.95 37.45 33.22
CA THR A 283 27.35 38.07 34.41
C THR A 283 26.69 39.39 34.03
N MET A 284 25.42 39.55 34.38
CA MET A 284 24.66 40.79 34.25
C MET A 284 24.68 41.52 35.60
N GLY A 285 25.81 42.17 35.89
CA GLY A 285 26.10 42.75 37.20
C GLY A 285 26.54 41.70 38.23
N THR A 286 26.37 42.00 39.52
CA THR A 286 26.79 41.10 40.62
C THR A 286 25.75 40.03 40.96
N ARG A 287 24.48 40.28 40.60
CA ARG A 287 23.37 39.42 41.00
C ARG A 287 22.97 38.40 39.94
N PHE A 288 22.90 38.78 38.68
CA PHE A 288 22.36 37.90 37.64
C PHE A 288 23.45 37.37 36.73
N GLY A 289 23.25 36.16 36.19
CA GLY A 289 24.08 35.57 35.15
C GLY A 289 23.23 34.88 34.09
N PHE A 290 23.76 34.79 32.89
CA PHE A 290 23.19 33.99 31.81
C PHE A 290 24.14 32.82 31.52
N GLU A 291 23.61 31.60 31.50
CA GLU A 291 24.33 30.38 31.13
C GLU A 291 23.81 29.85 29.81
N ALA A 292 24.71 29.48 28.91
CA ALA A 292 24.41 28.68 27.74
C ALA A 292 25.39 27.51 27.63
N GLN A 293 24.86 26.31 27.43
CA GLN A 293 25.66 25.10 27.31
C GLN A 293 25.23 24.28 26.09
N GLY A 294 26.22 23.73 25.39
CA GLY A 294 26.01 22.75 24.33
C GLY A 294 26.73 21.46 24.67
N GLU A 295 26.07 20.33 24.52
CA GLU A 295 26.66 19.00 24.71
C GLU A 295 26.31 18.11 23.51
N TYR A 296 27.32 17.44 22.96
CA TYR A 296 27.15 16.38 21.98
C TYR A 296 27.54 15.06 22.61
N TYR A 297 26.74 14.04 22.37
CA TYR A 297 26.88 12.72 22.97
C TYR A 297 26.74 11.64 21.90
N TYR A 298 27.65 10.67 21.93
CA TYR A 298 27.66 9.54 21.03
C TYR A 298 27.96 8.26 21.79
N VAL A 299 27.10 7.27 21.59
CA VAL A 299 27.27 5.87 21.99
C VAL A 299 26.88 5.02 20.78
N HIS A 300 27.32 3.77 20.71
CA HIS A 300 26.98 2.91 19.58
C HIS A 300 25.46 2.86 19.36
N GLY A 301 25.02 3.29 18.17
CA GLY A 301 23.59 3.34 17.82
C GLY A 301 22.82 4.55 18.35
N GLN A 302 23.47 5.52 19.00
CA GLN A 302 22.81 6.67 19.63
C GLN A 302 23.62 7.96 19.42
N LYS A 303 22.96 9.00 18.91
CA LYS A 303 23.53 10.34 18.73
C LYS A 303 22.62 11.35 19.40
N GLU A 304 23.19 12.24 20.20
CA GLU A 304 22.42 13.25 20.91
C GLU A 304 23.11 14.61 20.86
N GLY A 305 22.32 15.66 20.68
CA GLY A 305 22.75 17.05 20.88
C GLY A 305 21.84 17.70 21.90
N GLN A 306 22.41 18.29 22.94
CA GLN A 306 21.69 19.04 23.96
C GLN A 306 22.15 20.50 23.94
N ALA A 307 21.19 21.41 24.03
CA ALA A 307 21.42 22.84 24.21
C ALA A 307 20.63 23.33 25.42
N ASP A 308 21.33 23.97 26.34
CA ASP A 308 20.79 24.48 27.59
C ASP A 308 20.93 25.99 27.63
N PHE A 309 19.89 26.67 28.09
CA PHE A 309 19.89 28.11 28.29
C PHE A 309 19.26 28.43 29.64
N GLY A 310 19.88 29.30 30.42
CA GLY A 310 19.31 29.64 31.72
C GLY A 310 19.79 30.94 32.30
N LEU A 311 19.04 31.37 33.31
CA LEU A 311 19.33 32.54 34.12
C LEU A 311 19.68 32.08 35.52
N VAL A 312 20.72 32.68 36.09
CA VAL A 312 21.19 32.46 37.46
C VAL A 312 20.98 33.73 38.26
N ASP A 313 20.35 33.62 39.43
CA ASP A 313 20.20 34.68 40.43
C ASP A 313 21.03 34.34 41.67
N ARG A 314 22.01 35.19 41.98
CA ARG A 314 22.84 35.12 43.18
C ARG A 314 22.15 35.84 44.34
N LEU A 315 21.44 35.05 45.15
CA LEU A 315 20.69 35.46 46.34
C LEU A 315 21.61 35.64 47.57
N GLY A 316 22.70 36.38 47.41
CA GLY A 316 23.71 36.64 48.45
C GLY A 316 25.02 35.86 48.26
N GLN A 317 25.89 35.87 49.27
CA GLN A 317 27.21 35.23 49.16
C GLN A 317 27.13 33.69 49.12
N HIS A 318 26.11 33.11 49.77
CA HIS A 318 26.00 31.66 50.02
C HIS A 318 24.92 30.95 49.20
N VAL A 319 24.05 31.66 48.50
CA VAL A 319 22.90 31.03 47.82
C VAL A 319 22.79 31.55 46.40
N GLN A 320 22.56 30.63 45.46
CA GLN A 320 22.16 30.97 44.09
C GLN A 320 21.05 30.05 43.62
N ALA A 321 20.20 30.56 42.75
CA ALA A 321 19.12 29.81 42.11
C ALA A 321 19.21 29.96 40.60
N GLY A 322 18.86 28.92 39.87
CA GLY A 322 18.91 28.89 38.41
C GLY A 322 17.63 28.34 37.80
N LEU A 323 17.19 28.95 36.71
CA LEU A 323 16.10 28.48 35.87
C LEU A 323 16.66 28.19 34.48
N PHE A 324 16.47 26.96 34.01
CA PHE A 324 17.02 26.48 32.75
C PHE A 324 15.92 25.90 31.85
N ALA A 325 16.09 26.11 30.55
CA ALA A 325 15.38 25.40 29.50
C ALA A 325 16.42 24.61 28.70
N SER A 326 16.19 23.30 28.60
CA SER A 326 17.08 22.35 27.94
C SER A 326 16.35 21.71 26.77
N PHE A 327 16.99 21.67 25.61
CA PHE A 327 16.50 21.04 24.41
C PHE A 327 17.45 19.93 24.00
N LYS A 328 16.94 18.72 23.80
CA LYS A 328 17.74 17.58 23.36
C LYS A 328 17.20 17.01 22.05
N HIS A 329 18.03 16.96 21.03
CA HIS A 329 17.74 16.20 19.82
C HIS A 329 18.42 14.83 19.89
N VAL A 330 17.67 13.77 19.62
CA VAL A 330 18.13 12.38 19.70
C VAL A 330 17.91 11.70 18.36
N THR A 331 18.90 10.95 17.91
CA THR A 331 18.80 10.04 16.77
C THR A 331 19.29 8.67 17.21
N LEU A 332 18.45 7.65 17.03
CA LEU A 332 18.76 6.25 17.33
C LEU A 332 18.91 5.45 16.04
N ALA A 333 19.86 4.53 16.00
CA ALA A 333 20.06 3.65 14.85
C ALA A 333 18.85 2.71 14.68
N GLY A 334 18.46 2.48 13.42
CA GLY A 334 17.29 1.67 13.07
C GLY A 334 15.94 2.41 13.11
N ASN A 335 15.92 3.67 13.57
CA ASN A 335 14.73 4.51 13.53
C ASN A 335 14.69 5.39 12.27
N GLN A 336 13.47 5.71 11.82
CA GLN A 336 13.24 6.49 10.61
C GLN A 336 13.62 7.96 10.77
N THR A 337 13.39 8.54 11.96
CA THR A 337 13.63 9.95 12.24
C THR A 337 14.27 10.16 13.62
N GLY A 338 14.92 11.31 13.79
CA GLY A 338 15.30 11.83 15.10
C GLY A 338 14.14 12.58 15.76
N GLY A 339 14.21 12.78 17.08
CA GLY A 339 13.20 13.49 17.86
C GLY A 339 13.81 14.55 18.76
N THR A 340 13.13 15.70 18.89
CA THR A 340 13.52 16.79 19.80
C THR A 340 12.65 16.76 21.05
N LEU A 341 13.31 16.85 22.20
CA LEU A 341 12.74 16.89 23.54
C LEU A 341 13.07 18.23 24.19
N GLY A 342 12.22 18.69 25.11
CA GLY A 342 12.40 19.93 25.86
C GLY A 342 12.02 19.81 27.33
N GLU A 343 12.92 20.22 28.21
CA GLU A 343 12.79 20.11 29.67
C GLU A 343 13.05 21.47 30.34
N GLY A 344 12.25 21.81 31.34
CA GLY A 344 12.52 22.94 32.23
C GLY A 344 13.16 22.44 33.53
N ALA A 345 14.19 23.12 34.02
CA ALA A 345 14.86 22.77 35.27
C ALA A 345 14.92 23.97 36.24
N LEU A 346 14.69 23.70 37.51
CA LEU A 346 14.95 24.62 38.62
C LEU A 346 16.05 24.03 39.49
N ALA A 347 17.09 24.81 39.77
CA ALA A 347 18.19 24.42 40.64
C ALA A 347 18.44 25.47 41.72
N ILE A 348 18.86 25.03 42.91
CA ILE A 348 19.25 25.91 44.03
C ILE A 348 20.54 25.37 44.62
N ASP A 349 21.61 26.17 44.60
CA ASP A 349 22.91 25.82 45.18
C ASP A 349 23.17 26.62 46.47
N TYR A 350 23.73 25.93 47.47
CA TYR A 350 24.42 26.50 48.61
C TYR A 350 25.94 26.51 48.38
N ILE A 351 26.56 27.68 48.49
CA ILE A 351 27.97 27.94 48.24
C ILE A 351 28.72 28.06 49.58
N PHE A 352 29.83 27.34 49.69
CA PHE A 352 30.72 27.33 50.85
C PHE A 352 32.19 27.43 50.42
N SER A 353 33.10 27.56 51.40
CA SER A 353 34.52 27.87 51.15
C SER A 353 35.29 26.81 50.35
N ARG A 354 34.74 25.61 50.18
CA ARG A 354 35.36 24.51 49.42
C ARG A 354 34.54 24.08 48.21
N GLY A 355 33.44 24.76 47.88
CA GLY A 355 32.62 24.45 46.72
C GLY A 355 31.14 24.76 46.90
N ARG A 356 30.28 23.89 46.36
CA ARG A 356 28.82 24.02 46.41
C ARG A 356 28.10 22.68 46.49
N VAL A 357 26.89 22.72 47.01
CA VAL A 357 25.92 21.61 46.97
C VAL A 357 24.55 22.18 46.66
N GLY A 358 23.78 21.52 45.82
CA GLY A 358 22.48 21.98 45.38
C GLY A 358 21.46 20.87 45.23
N ILE A 359 20.22 21.31 45.05
CA ILE A 359 19.09 20.47 44.67
C ILE A 359 18.54 20.94 43.35
N PHE A 360 17.99 20.01 42.57
CA PHE A 360 17.32 20.34 41.32
C PHE A 360 16.05 19.50 41.13
N GLY A 361 15.14 20.03 40.33
CA GLY A 361 13.98 19.30 39.82
C GLY A 361 13.72 19.72 38.38
N THR A 362 13.26 18.77 37.57
CA THR A 362 12.98 19.01 36.16
C THR A 362 11.58 18.55 35.78
N LYS A 363 11.09 19.13 34.68
CA LYS A 363 9.79 18.78 34.11
C LYS A 363 9.84 18.87 32.58
N GLY A 364 9.45 17.79 31.91
CA GLY A 364 9.26 17.79 30.46
C GLY A 364 8.13 18.74 30.02
N PHE A 365 8.35 19.48 28.95
CA PHE A 365 7.34 20.32 28.29
C PHE A 365 7.21 20.07 26.79
N LEU A 366 8.21 19.43 26.18
CA LEU A 366 8.18 18.98 24.79
C LEU A 366 8.51 17.49 24.77
N ASP A 367 7.45 16.68 24.76
CA ASP A 367 7.50 15.22 24.93
C ASP A 367 6.89 14.50 23.72
N ASN A 368 7.03 13.17 23.68
CA ASN A 368 6.40 12.27 22.70
C ASN A 368 6.87 12.50 21.26
N ALA A 369 8.17 12.74 21.08
CA ALA A 369 8.74 12.89 19.74
C ALA A 369 8.73 11.55 19.00
N LEU A 370 7.93 11.43 17.93
CA LEU A 370 7.84 10.25 17.08
C LEU A 370 9.16 10.02 16.33
N ILE A 371 9.73 8.82 16.49
CA ILE A 371 11.02 8.44 15.91
C ILE A 371 10.92 7.27 14.94
N ASN A 372 9.88 6.45 15.06
CA ASN A 372 9.64 5.34 14.15
C ASN A 372 8.16 5.01 14.04
N THR A 373 7.73 4.70 12.83
CA THR A 373 6.37 4.20 12.54
C THR A 373 6.49 2.90 11.75
N ALA A 374 5.88 1.85 12.25
CA ALA A 374 5.85 0.54 11.59
C ALA A 374 4.43 -0.03 11.60
N HIS A 375 4.12 -0.92 10.66
CA HIS A 375 2.88 -1.68 10.72
C HIS A 375 2.92 -2.66 11.89
N GLY A 376 1.75 -2.87 12.50
CA GLY A 376 1.52 -3.95 13.45
C GLY A 376 1.74 -5.29 12.75
N VAL A 377 2.24 -6.25 13.51
CA VAL A 377 2.42 -7.62 13.05
C VAL A 377 1.79 -8.51 14.10
N ASP A 378 1.00 -9.50 13.66
CA ASP A 378 0.40 -10.47 14.57
C ASP A 378 1.45 -11.48 15.10
N ALA A 379 1.01 -12.40 15.97
CA ALA A 379 1.88 -13.42 16.56
C ALA A 379 2.48 -14.40 15.53
N ASN A 380 1.94 -14.46 14.30
CA ASN A 380 2.39 -15.34 13.22
C ASN A 380 3.24 -14.60 12.18
N GLY A 381 3.52 -13.31 12.37
CA GLY A 381 4.32 -12.53 11.43
C GLY A 381 3.50 -11.89 10.29
N VAL A 382 2.17 -11.86 10.38
CA VAL A 382 1.30 -11.27 9.36
C VAL A 382 1.13 -9.77 9.60
N PHE A 383 1.32 -8.98 8.55
CA PHE A 383 1.11 -7.52 8.59
C PHE A 383 -0.36 -7.17 8.83
N GLN A 384 -0.58 -6.25 9.76
CA GLN A 384 -1.89 -5.67 10.07
C GLN A 384 -1.97 -4.27 9.47
N ASN A 385 -2.82 -4.09 8.46
CA ASN A 385 -2.86 -2.85 7.69
C ASN A 385 -3.31 -1.65 8.52
N ASN A 386 -4.35 -1.82 9.36
CA ASN A 386 -4.91 -0.74 10.15
C ASN A 386 -4.29 -0.59 11.53
N VAL A 387 -3.24 -1.36 11.83
CA VAL A 387 -2.54 -1.29 13.10
C VAL A 387 -1.16 -0.70 12.85
N ILE A 388 -0.86 0.39 13.55
CA ILE A 388 0.41 1.09 13.45
C ILE A 388 1.08 1.08 14.82
N LEU A 389 2.33 0.64 14.86
CA LEU A 389 3.21 0.77 16.00
C LEU A 389 4.04 2.04 15.85
N GLN A 390 3.87 2.94 16.82
CA GLN A 390 4.60 4.19 16.88
C GLN A 390 5.57 4.15 18.06
N ASN A 391 6.86 4.29 17.78
CA ASN A 391 7.86 4.51 18.82
C ASN A 391 8.11 5.99 18.96
N TYR A 392 8.06 6.49 20.19
CA TYR A 392 8.33 7.89 20.51
C TYR A 392 9.29 8.00 21.69
N LEU A 393 10.04 9.10 21.68
CA LEU A 393 10.87 9.50 22.79
C LEU A 393 10.02 10.27 23.79
N LYS A 394 10.17 9.92 25.06
CA LYS A 394 9.49 10.60 26.16
C LYS A 394 10.50 11.05 27.21
N ILE A 395 10.34 12.28 27.70
CA ILE A 395 11.17 12.83 28.77
C ILE A 395 10.90 12.09 30.07
N VAL A 396 11.97 11.87 30.82
CA VAL A 396 11.95 11.32 32.17
C VAL A 396 12.17 12.45 33.16
N ASP A 397 11.10 12.81 33.87
CA ASP A 397 11.18 13.80 34.95
C ASP A 397 12.15 13.33 36.05
N GLN A 398 12.94 14.26 36.59
CA GLN A 398 13.97 13.96 37.58
C GLN A 398 13.94 14.95 38.75
N ALA A 399 14.33 14.46 39.92
CA ALA A 399 14.61 15.28 41.09
C ALA A 399 15.85 14.73 41.79
N GLY A 400 16.77 15.62 42.19
CA GLY A 400 18.07 15.18 42.65
C GLY A 400 18.90 16.24 43.34
N VAL A 401 20.16 15.87 43.57
CA VAL A 401 21.18 16.72 44.19
C VAL A 401 22.39 16.83 43.26
N ASN A 402 23.02 17.99 43.26
CA ASN A 402 24.27 18.26 42.55
C ASN A 402 25.32 18.78 43.53
N ALA A 403 26.59 18.55 43.24
CA ALA A 403 27.69 19.03 44.08
C ALA A 403 28.94 19.31 43.27
N THR A 404 29.69 20.32 43.70
CA THR A 404 31.05 20.58 43.20
C THR A 404 31.93 20.81 44.42
N ILE A 405 32.92 19.96 44.64
CA ILE A 405 33.71 19.94 45.88
C ILE A 405 35.20 19.95 45.54
N GLY A 406 35.92 20.93 46.09
CA GLY A 406 37.38 20.99 46.06
C GLY A 406 37.99 19.89 46.93
N LEU A 407 38.84 19.08 46.31
CA LEU A 407 39.52 17.96 46.94
C LEU A 407 40.89 18.41 47.50
N TRP A 408 41.98 17.79 47.08
CA TRP A 408 43.36 18.17 47.42
C TRP A 408 43.97 19.10 46.36
N GLY A 409 44.81 20.03 46.81
CA GLY A 409 45.45 21.00 45.90
C GLY A 409 44.43 21.79 45.08
N LYS A 410 44.59 21.70 43.75
CA LYS A 410 43.71 22.32 42.74
C LYS A 410 42.64 21.36 42.18
N ASN A 411 42.69 20.09 42.56
CA ASN A 411 41.79 19.07 42.03
C ASN A 411 40.41 19.15 42.68
N TYR A 412 39.38 18.81 41.93
CA TYR A 412 38.00 18.84 42.41
C TYR A 412 37.13 17.80 41.74
N ALA A 413 35.99 17.49 42.36
CA ALA A 413 34.95 16.64 41.80
C ALA A 413 33.68 17.47 41.58
N GLU A 414 32.94 17.17 40.52
CA GLU A 414 31.59 17.68 40.27
C GLU A 414 30.66 16.54 39.87
N GLY A 415 29.36 16.69 40.07
CA GLY A 415 28.41 15.68 39.67
C GLY A 415 27.01 15.84 40.27
N ASN A 416 26.11 15.02 39.77
CA ASN A 416 24.72 14.97 40.19
C ASN A 416 24.24 13.52 40.35
N ILE A 417 23.23 13.35 41.19
CA ILE A 417 22.46 12.12 41.31
C ILE A 417 20.99 12.47 41.52
N GLY A 418 20.10 11.79 40.82
CA GLY A 418 18.67 12.03 40.85
C GLY A 418 17.86 10.75 40.77
N TYR A 419 16.65 10.83 41.31
CA TYR A 419 15.58 9.87 41.10
C TYR A 419 14.88 10.19 39.77
N LEU A 420 14.65 9.15 38.97
CA LEU A 420 14.14 9.20 37.61
C LEU A 420 12.76 8.53 37.56
N LYS A 421 11.74 9.28 37.16
CA LYS A 421 10.36 8.79 37.09
C LYS A 421 10.04 8.27 35.69
N SER A 422 10.29 6.98 35.46
CA SER A 422 10.02 6.31 34.19
C SER A 422 8.55 5.92 34.06
N VAL A 423 8.01 5.94 32.83
CA VAL A 423 6.69 5.36 32.54
C VAL A 423 6.77 4.00 31.83
N ALA A 424 7.95 3.57 31.38
CA ALA A 424 8.13 2.33 30.62
C ALA A 424 8.91 1.23 31.37
N TYR A 425 9.91 1.60 32.17
CA TYR A 425 10.89 0.66 32.74
C TYR A 425 10.86 0.60 34.28
N GLY A 426 9.99 1.38 34.93
CA GLY A 426 9.96 1.53 36.39
C GLY A 426 10.97 2.57 36.89
N ASP A 427 10.83 3.03 38.12
CA ASP A 427 11.66 4.14 38.62
C ASP A 427 13.14 3.74 38.77
N HIS A 428 14.04 4.65 38.39
CA HIS A 428 15.49 4.42 38.39
C HIS A 428 16.25 5.52 39.13
N ILE A 429 17.51 5.25 39.45
CA ILE A 429 18.48 6.29 39.82
C ILE A 429 19.35 6.61 38.60
N GLY A 430 19.71 7.88 38.44
CA GLY A 430 20.63 8.32 37.41
C GLY A 430 21.53 9.43 37.89
N GLY A 431 22.72 9.53 37.33
CA GLY A 431 23.69 10.52 37.79
C GLY A 431 25.04 10.40 37.13
N THR A 432 25.86 11.42 37.34
CA THR A 432 27.19 11.54 36.77
C THR A 432 28.15 12.10 37.80
N VAL A 433 29.36 11.56 37.87
CA VAL A 433 30.46 12.09 38.67
C VAL A 433 31.64 12.33 37.74
N ARG A 434 32.25 13.51 37.86
CA ARG A 434 33.44 13.92 37.11
C ARG A 434 34.53 14.40 38.06
N LEU A 435 35.72 13.82 37.92
CA LEU A 435 36.95 14.25 38.56
C LEU A 435 37.73 15.15 37.60
N ILE A 436 38.18 16.30 38.08
CA ILE A 436 38.89 17.30 37.30
C ILE A 436 40.28 17.52 37.92
N PHE A 437 41.30 17.40 37.07
CA PHE A 437 42.72 17.55 37.41
C PHE A 437 43.32 18.73 36.63
N PRO A 438 43.22 19.97 37.16
CA PRO A 438 43.78 21.14 36.48
C PRO A 438 45.29 21.09 36.38
N LEU A 439 45.83 21.13 35.16
CA LEU A 439 47.26 21.26 34.89
C LEU A 439 47.70 22.71 35.02
N ASN A 440 46.87 23.64 34.56
CA ASN A 440 47.04 25.09 34.72
C ASN A 440 45.66 25.80 34.76
N SER A 441 45.62 27.12 34.62
CA SER A 441 44.35 27.90 34.64
C SER A 441 43.49 27.75 33.38
N LYS A 442 44.00 27.08 32.34
CA LYS A 442 43.35 26.93 31.03
C LYS A 442 43.15 25.49 30.59
N ILE A 443 43.82 24.51 31.21
CA ILE A 443 43.84 23.10 30.78
C ILE A 443 43.69 22.18 31.99
N ALA A 444 42.79 21.21 31.90
CA ALA A 444 42.58 20.15 32.89
C ALA A 444 42.36 18.79 32.23
N LEU A 445 42.77 17.73 32.91
CA LEU A 445 42.35 16.36 32.58
C LEU A 445 41.06 16.02 33.31
N THR A 446 40.19 15.24 32.69
CA THR A 446 38.89 14.83 33.23
C THR A 446 38.77 13.31 33.26
N ALA A 447 38.14 12.80 34.31
CA ALA A 447 37.66 11.42 34.39
C ALA A 447 36.20 11.45 34.82
N GLU A 448 35.30 10.86 34.04
CA GLU A 448 33.86 10.94 34.22
C GLU A 448 33.25 9.55 34.20
N GLY A 449 32.26 9.31 35.06
CA GLY A 449 31.45 8.11 35.01
C GLY A 449 30.05 8.37 35.52
N GLY A 450 29.10 7.57 35.08
CA GLY A 450 27.71 7.73 35.45
C GLY A 450 26.87 6.51 35.10
N VAL A 451 25.60 6.61 35.48
CA VAL A 451 24.57 5.59 35.34
C VAL A 451 23.29 6.24 34.85
N ASN A 452 22.57 5.58 33.94
CA ASN A 452 21.32 6.05 33.33
C ASN A 452 21.41 7.53 32.94
N GLU A 453 22.45 7.86 32.17
CA GLU A 453 22.86 9.25 32.00
C GLU A 453 22.01 10.03 31.00
N THR A 454 21.49 9.35 29.98
CA THR A 454 20.66 9.95 28.93
C THR A 454 19.42 9.09 28.67
N MET A 455 19.57 7.95 27.99
CA MET A 455 18.49 7.01 27.72
C MET A 455 18.29 6.04 28.88
N LEU A 456 17.05 5.90 29.34
CA LEU A 456 16.64 4.81 30.22
C LEU A 456 16.32 3.59 29.38
N SER A 457 16.81 2.45 29.84
CA SER A 457 16.53 1.14 29.28
C SER A 457 16.18 0.17 30.44
N PRO A 458 15.75 -1.07 30.15
CA PRO A 458 15.59 -2.09 31.18
C PRO A 458 16.89 -2.47 31.90
N GLY A 459 18.05 -2.11 31.34
CA GLY A 459 19.37 -2.33 31.93
C GLY A 459 19.90 -1.09 32.65
N ASN A 460 20.94 -1.28 33.47
CA ASN A 460 21.68 -0.16 34.04
C ASN A 460 22.84 0.21 33.11
N ASP A 461 22.61 1.18 32.24
CA ASP A 461 23.61 1.64 31.27
C ASP A 461 24.56 2.63 31.95
N GLY A 462 25.77 2.17 32.27
CA GLY A 462 26.85 2.98 32.82
C GLY A 462 27.91 3.30 31.79
N ARG A 463 28.74 4.32 32.05
CA ARG A 463 29.96 4.57 31.27
C ARG A 463 31.11 5.03 32.14
N ALA A 464 32.31 4.89 31.60
CA ALA A 464 33.50 5.58 32.07
C ALA A 464 34.21 6.24 30.89
N ALA A 465 34.58 7.52 31.05
CA ALA A 465 35.22 8.32 30.02
C ALA A 465 36.35 9.18 30.59
N PHE A 466 37.38 9.41 29.78
CA PHE A 466 38.51 10.26 30.11
C PHE A 466 38.67 11.32 29.05
N GLY A 467 39.17 12.49 29.43
CA GLY A 467 39.30 13.56 28.46
C GLY A 467 40.09 14.76 28.93
N VAL A 468 39.90 15.82 28.16
CA VAL A 468 40.57 17.10 28.33
C VAL A 468 39.55 18.22 28.34
N GLN A 469 39.82 19.23 29.14
CA GLN A 469 39.01 20.42 29.25
C GLN A 469 39.90 21.65 29.12
N PHE A 470 39.43 22.60 28.32
CA PHE A 470 40.04 23.88 28.03
C PHE A 470 39.15 25.02 28.52
N GLY A 471 39.73 26.16 28.90
CA GLY A 471 38.99 27.36 29.25
C GLY A 471 39.27 27.86 30.66
N ASN A 472 38.64 28.97 31.04
CA ASN A 472 38.94 29.62 32.30
C ASN A 472 38.20 28.96 33.47
N MET A 473 38.95 28.17 34.25
CA MET A 473 38.40 27.35 35.33
C MET A 473 38.38 28.13 36.65
N ILE A 474 37.20 28.57 37.09
CA ILE A 474 37.02 29.05 38.47
C ILE A 474 37.05 27.85 39.40
N ARG A 475 37.93 27.85 40.39
CA ARG A 475 38.07 26.71 41.30
C ARG A 475 36.99 26.74 42.38
N PRO A 476 36.56 25.59 42.91
CA PRO A 476 35.53 25.55 43.96
C PRO A 476 35.90 26.35 45.23
N LYS A 477 37.20 26.42 45.54
CA LYS A 477 37.72 27.22 46.67
C LYS A 477 37.61 28.74 46.45
N GLU A 478 37.37 29.17 45.22
CA GLU A 478 37.28 30.57 44.80
C GLU A 478 35.81 31.02 44.71
N TYR A 479 34.83 30.11 44.80
CA TYR A 479 33.40 30.42 44.63
C TYR A 479 32.84 31.42 45.65
N LEU A 480 33.25 31.29 46.92
CA LEU A 480 32.76 32.18 47.98
C LEU A 480 33.33 33.61 47.85
N ALA A 481 34.53 33.74 47.28
CA ALA A 481 35.18 35.04 47.05
C ALA A 481 34.64 35.77 45.80
N ALA A 482 33.96 35.06 44.90
CA ALA A 482 33.33 35.68 43.75
C ALA A 482 32.12 36.52 44.19
N GLU A 483 32.07 37.79 43.78
CA GLU A 483 30.96 38.70 44.09
C GLU A 483 29.83 38.67 43.04
N HIS A 484 30.00 37.89 41.97
CA HIS A 484 29.05 37.76 40.87
C HIS A 484 28.43 36.35 40.81
N ALA A 485 27.33 36.16 40.07
CA ALA A 485 26.74 34.83 39.83
C ALA A 485 27.77 33.82 39.30
N LEU A 486 27.61 32.53 39.64
CA LEU A 486 28.49 31.45 39.19
C LEU A 486 27.72 30.51 38.24
N PRO A 487 28.41 29.86 37.28
CA PRO A 487 27.77 28.85 36.42
C PRO A 487 27.23 27.70 37.25
N MET A 488 25.98 27.28 37.05
CA MET A 488 25.33 26.19 37.78
C MET A 488 25.53 24.84 37.07
N GLU A 489 25.17 23.73 37.72
CA GLU A 489 25.12 22.44 37.04
C GLU A 489 23.72 22.27 36.43
N VAL A 490 23.65 22.16 35.11
CA VAL A 490 22.39 21.86 34.40
C VAL A 490 22.25 20.34 34.32
N PRO A 491 21.18 19.75 34.87
CA PRO A 491 20.91 18.32 34.72
C PRO A 491 20.80 17.95 33.24
N ARG A 492 21.32 16.78 32.86
CA ARG A 492 21.11 16.28 31.48
C ARG A 492 19.65 15.88 31.30
N VAL A 493 19.09 16.18 30.13
CA VAL A 493 17.77 15.67 29.77
C VAL A 493 17.85 14.16 29.69
N ARG A 494 16.92 13.46 30.35
CA ARG A 494 16.81 12.00 30.26
C ARG A 494 15.55 11.61 29.53
N TYR A 495 15.59 10.50 28.83
CA TYR A 495 14.47 10.05 28.02
C TYR A 495 14.37 8.53 27.95
N GLU A 496 13.20 8.06 27.55
CA GLU A 496 12.90 6.66 27.32
C GLU A 496 12.20 6.49 25.97
N VAL A 497 12.38 5.33 25.36
CA VAL A 497 11.63 4.94 24.16
C VAL A 497 10.36 4.22 24.61
N VAL A 498 9.21 4.67 24.13
CA VAL A 498 7.90 4.07 24.42
C VAL A 498 7.22 3.72 23.10
N THR A 499 6.55 2.57 23.08
CA THR A 499 5.75 2.12 21.92
C THR A 499 4.27 2.28 22.21
N ARG A 500 3.54 2.90 21.29
CA ARG A 500 2.07 2.94 21.29
C ARG A 500 1.54 2.19 20.07
N ARG A 501 0.49 1.39 20.30
CA ARG A 501 -0.33 0.82 19.24
C ARG A 501 -1.46 1.80 18.88
N VAL A 502 -1.55 2.16 17.61
CA VAL A 502 -2.57 3.06 17.06
C VAL A 502 -3.36 2.29 16.02
N ARG A 503 -4.69 2.37 16.09
CA ARG A 503 -5.60 1.82 15.08
C ARG A 503 -6.08 2.95 14.17
N THR A 504 -5.94 2.78 12.87
CA THR A 504 -6.33 3.79 11.84
C THR A 504 -7.59 3.43 11.08
N GLY A 505 -8.12 2.21 11.27
CA GLY A 505 -9.26 1.68 10.53
C GLY A 505 -9.68 0.31 11.06
N ASN A 506 -10.60 -0.33 10.33
CA ASN A 506 -11.03 -1.71 10.56
C ASN A 506 -11.38 -2.36 9.22
N ASP A 507 -10.63 -3.38 8.83
CA ASP A 507 -10.92 -4.20 7.66
C ASP A 507 -11.92 -5.29 8.06
N PRO A 508 -12.95 -5.58 7.25
CA PRO A 508 -13.89 -6.64 7.60
C PRO A 508 -13.21 -8.01 7.57
N PRO A 509 -13.61 -8.95 8.45
CA PRO A 509 -13.05 -10.28 8.49
C PRO A 509 -13.37 -11.06 7.22
N VAL A 510 -12.48 -11.97 6.84
CA VAL A 510 -12.60 -12.84 5.68
C VAL A 510 -13.22 -14.17 6.11
N ALA A 511 -14.47 -14.40 5.70
CA ALA A 511 -15.10 -15.71 5.88
C ALA A 511 -14.57 -16.72 4.88
N ASN A 512 -14.25 -17.93 5.34
CA ASN A 512 -13.93 -19.07 4.50
C ASN A 512 -14.77 -20.26 4.94
N ALA A 513 -15.74 -20.68 4.13
CA ALA A 513 -16.65 -21.78 4.45
C ALA A 513 -16.12 -23.16 4.01
N GLY A 514 -14.89 -23.22 3.47
CA GLY A 514 -14.31 -24.40 2.83
C GLY A 514 -14.83 -24.65 1.40
N PRO A 515 -14.30 -25.66 0.70
CA PRO A 515 -14.74 -26.01 -0.65
C PRO A 515 -16.12 -26.69 -0.64
N ASN A 516 -16.84 -26.60 -1.76
CA ASN A 516 -18.05 -27.40 -1.98
C ASN A 516 -17.72 -28.90 -1.98
N LEU A 517 -18.58 -29.70 -1.34
CA LEU A 517 -18.42 -31.16 -1.26
C LEU A 517 -19.53 -31.86 -2.05
N SER A 518 -19.14 -32.83 -2.89
CA SER A 518 -20.09 -33.64 -3.68
C SER A 518 -19.81 -35.12 -3.54
N GLY A 519 -20.86 -35.93 -3.59
CA GLY A 519 -20.79 -37.39 -3.43
C GLY A 519 -20.52 -37.83 -1.99
N VAL A 520 -20.73 -36.95 -1.01
CA VAL A 520 -20.51 -37.26 0.41
C VAL A 520 -21.45 -38.39 0.84
N ALA A 521 -20.98 -39.33 1.65
CA ALA A 521 -21.86 -40.33 2.24
C ALA A 521 -22.95 -39.64 3.09
N ALA A 522 -24.15 -40.22 3.11
CA ALA A 522 -25.17 -39.79 4.08
C ALA A 522 -24.69 -40.09 5.52
N GLY A 523 -25.13 -39.29 6.48
CA GLY A 523 -24.67 -39.35 7.87
C GLY A 523 -24.12 -38.01 8.36
N THR A 524 -23.28 -38.03 9.40
CA THR A 524 -22.72 -36.81 10.01
C THR A 524 -21.69 -36.16 9.08
N VAL A 525 -21.94 -34.89 8.71
CA VAL A 525 -21.03 -34.06 7.93
C VAL A 525 -20.58 -32.88 8.81
N GLN A 526 -19.28 -32.59 8.80
CA GLN A 526 -18.69 -31.43 9.46
C GLN A 526 -18.38 -30.34 8.43
N LEU A 527 -18.79 -29.10 8.70
CA LEU A 527 -18.37 -27.93 7.93
C LEU A 527 -17.07 -27.39 8.53
N ASP A 528 -16.25 -26.73 7.73
CA ASP A 528 -14.96 -26.19 8.20
C ASP A 528 -14.81 -24.72 7.84
N GLY A 529 -14.97 -23.87 8.86
CA GLY A 529 -14.79 -22.44 8.80
C GLY A 529 -13.45 -21.96 9.36
N SER A 530 -12.59 -22.87 9.82
CA SER A 530 -11.41 -22.54 10.64
C SER A 530 -10.34 -21.72 9.92
N ALA A 531 -10.38 -21.68 8.58
CA ALA A 531 -9.51 -20.84 7.77
C ALA A 531 -10.01 -19.37 7.61
N SER A 532 -11.09 -19.00 8.30
CA SER A 532 -11.55 -17.60 8.36
C SER A 532 -10.61 -16.80 9.28
N TYR A 533 -10.35 -15.55 8.94
CA TYR A 533 -9.44 -14.68 9.70
C TYR A 533 -9.83 -13.21 9.56
N ASP A 534 -9.34 -12.39 10.47
CA ASP A 534 -9.43 -10.93 10.38
C ASP A 534 -8.08 -10.34 9.91
N PRO A 535 -8.04 -9.48 8.87
CA PRO A 535 -6.81 -8.86 8.40
C PRO A 535 -6.08 -7.99 9.42
N ASP A 536 -6.80 -7.43 10.39
CA ASP A 536 -6.25 -6.61 11.48
C ASP A 536 -5.89 -7.45 12.72
N GLY A 537 -6.09 -8.77 12.64
CA GLY A 537 -5.82 -9.74 13.70
C GLY A 537 -6.79 -9.67 14.86
N ASP A 538 -7.98 -9.10 14.64
CA ASP A 538 -9.04 -9.04 15.63
C ASP A 538 -9.70 -10.41 15.87
N PRO A 539 -10.19 -10.68 17.09
CA PRO A 539 -10.89 -11.92 17.37
C PRO A 539 -12.22 -11.99 16.58
N ILE A 540 -12.44 -13.12 15.89
CA ILE A 540 -13.66 -13.34 15.11
C ILE A 540 -14.63 -14.30 15.79
N THR A 541 -15.93 -14.05 15.58
CA THR A 541 -17.03 -14.94 15.96
C THR A 541 -17.59 -15.62 14.72
N PHE A 542 -18.12 -16.85 14.88
CA PHE A 542 -18.66 -17.65 13.78
C PHE A 542 -20.18 -17.75 13.91
N GLN A 543 -20.88 -17.76 12.79
CA GLN A 543 -22.29 -18.10 12.73
C GLN A 543 -22.62 -18.79 11.40
N TRP A 544 -23.00 -20.05 11.48
CA TRP A 544 -23.48 -20.83 10.35
C TRP A 544 -25.00 -20.77 10.26
N THR A 545 -25.49 -20.62 9.04
CA THR A 545 -26.93 -20.64 8.72
C THR A 545 -27.17 -21.54 7.53
N GLN A 546 -28.18 -22.40 7.61
CA GLN A 546 -28.64 -23.13 6.44
C GLN A 546 -29.44 -22.18 5.55
N THR A 547 -29.15 -22.17 4.25
CA THR A 547 -29.78 -21.26 3.27
C THR A 547 -30.67 -21.98 2.27
N ALA A 548 -30.43 -23.28 2.01
CA ALA A 548 -31.26 -24.10 1.13
C ALA A 548 -31.11 -25.61 1.44
N GLY A 549 -32.01 -26.41 0.86
CA GLY A 549 -32.07 -27.86 1.04
C GLY A 549 -33.04 -28.28 2.16
N PRO A 550 -33.17 -29.60 2.40
CA PRO A 550 -33.97 -30.12 3.52
C PRO A 550 -33.47 -29.57 4.85
N GLN A 551 -34.38 -29.12 5.72
CA GLN A 551 -33.99 -28.51 7.00
C GLN A 551 -33.23 -29.52 7.89
N VAL A 552 -32.11 -29.06 8.47
CA VAL A 552 -31.29 -29.85 9.39
C VAL A 552 -31.00 -29.09 10.67
N THR A 553 -30.87 -29.81 11.78
CA THR A 553 -30.35 -29.25 13.03
C THR A 553 -28.83 -29.30 13.01
N MET A 554 -28.19 -28.14 13.13
CA MET A 554 -26.73 -28.03 13.26
C MET A 554 -26.32 -28.10 14.73
N THR A 555 -25.27 -28.86 15.02
CA THR A 555 -24.60 -28.85 16.32
C THR A 555 -23.44 -27.87 16.28
N GLY A 556 -23.40 -26.94 17.24
CA GLY A 556 -22.38 -25.89 17.34
C GLY A 556 -22.36 -24.86 16.19
N PRO A 557 -23.51 -24.31 15.73
CA PRO A 557 -23.55 -23.38 14.60
C PRO A 557 -22.75 -22.08 14.82
N ALA A 558 -22.42 -21.74 16.07
CA ALA A 558 -21.58 -20.60 16.42
C ALA A 558 -20.07 -20.94 16.55
N THR A 559 -19.67 -22.15 16.13
CA THR A 559 -18.28 -22.61 16.18
C THR A 559 -17.63 -22.59 14.80
N SER A 560 -16.30 -22.68 14.75
CA SER A 560 -15.56 -22.76 13.49
C SER A 560 -15.80 -24.07 12.73
N ARG A 561 -16.24 -25.15 13.40
CA ARG A 561 -16.42 -26.48 12.77
C ARG A 561 -17.73 -27.17 13.20
N PRO A 562 -18.91 -26.63 12.82
CA PRO A 562 -20.19 -27.23 13.17
C PRO A 562 -20.42 -28.55 12.42
N SER A 563 -21.38 -29.33 12.87
CA SER A 563 -21.79 -30.55 12.18
C SER A 563 -23.31 -30.66 12.04
N PHE A 564 -23.76 -31.44 11.06
CA PHE A 564 -25.17 -31.78 10.86
C PHE A 564 -25.29 -33.21 10.30
N THR A 565 -26.50 -33.77 10.31
CA THR A 565 -26.76 -35.10 9.70
C THR A 565 -27.41 -34.93 8.33
N ALA A 566 -26.73 -35.40 7.29
CA ALA A 566 -27.17 -35.34 5.90
C ALA A 566 -27.92 -36.62 5.48
N ALA A 567 -29.04 -36.47 4.78
CA ALA A 567 -29.79 -37.57 4.19
C ALA A 567 -29.26 -37.93 2.79
N THR A 568 -29.51 -39.15 2.34
CA THR A 568 -29.04 -39.69 1.05
C THR A 568 -29.68 -38.97 -0.14
N GLY A 569 -28.87 -38.67 -1.16
CA GLY A 569 -29.31 -38.03 -2.42
C GLY A 569 -29.78 -36.59 -2.29
N GLN A 570 -29.40 -35.88 -1.23
CA GLN A 570 -29.83 -34.51 -0.95
C GLN A 570 -28.73 -33.49 -1.19
N THR A 571 -29.12 -32.22 -1.39
CA THR A 571 -28.21 -31.09 -1.47
C THR A 571 -28.55 -30.06 -0.37
N TYR A 572 -27.54 -29.59 0.33
CA TYR A 572 -27.62 -28.59 1.41
C TYR A 572 -26.71 -27.40 1.08
N ASN A 573 -27.21 -26.19 1.29
CA ASN A 573 -26.40 -24.98 1.19
C ASN A 573 -26.31 -24.29 2.55
N PHE A 574 -25.10 -23.95 2.96
CA PHE A 574 -24.83 -23.22 4.20
C PHE A 574 -24.11 -21.92 3.92
N ARG A 575 -24.34 -20.92 4.77
CA ARG A 575 -23.61 -19.66 4.79
C ARG A 575 -22.92 -19.53 6.14
N LEU A 576 -21.61 -19.34 6.10
CA LEU A 576 -20.81 -18.87 7.21
C LEU A 576 -20.84 -17.35 7.22
N THR A 577 -21.16 -16.75 8.36
CA THR A 577 -20.92 -15.34 8.66
C THR A 577 -19.88 -15.28 9.76
N VAL A 578 -18.83 -14.48 9.56
CA VAL A 578 -17.86 -14.14 10.61
C VAL A 578 -17.96 -12.66 10.93
N LYS A 579 -17.78 -12.30 12.19
CA LYS A 579 -17.79 -10.91 12.66
C LYS A 579 -16.61 -10.67 13.58
N ASP A 580 -15.97 -9.53 13.42
CA ASP A 580 -14.99 -9.02 14.38
C ASP A 580 -15.69 -8.33 15.57
N ASP A 581 -14.92 -7.86 16.53
CA ASP A 581 -15.38 -7.11 17.71
C ASP A 581 -15.52 -5.59 17.45
N HIS A 582 -15.23 -5.12 16.24
CA HIS A 582 -15.31 -3.73 15.80
C HIS A 582 -16.48 -3.45 14.84
N GLY A 583 -17.29 -4.48 14.53
CA GLY A 583 -18.51 -4.41 13.73
C GLY A 583 -18.37 -4.83 12.26
N GLY A 584 -17.16 -5.17 11.79
CA GLY A 584 -16.94 -5.73 10.48
C GLY A 584 -17.50 -7.15 10.36
N GLN A 585 -17.91 -7.53 9.13
CA GLN A 585 -18.43 -8.86 8.87
C GLN A 585 -18.04 -9.39 7.49
N GLY A 586 -17.77 -10.69 7.43
CA GLY A 586 -17.51 -11.45 6.21
C GLY A 586 -18.51 -12.58 6.04
N GLN A 587 -18.76 -12.98 4.79
CA GLN A 587 -19.63 -14.12 4.48
C GLN A 587 -19.06 -15.04 3.42
N ALA A 588 -19.24 -16.34 3.61
CA ALA A 588 -18.90 -17.37 2.64
C ALA A 588 -20.00 -18.42 2.59
N ALA A 589 -20.11 -19.12 1.47
CA ALA A 589 -21.11 -20.17 1.29
C ALA A 589 -20.45 -21.48 0.88
N VAL A 590 -21.05 -22.59 1.30
CA VAL A 590 -20.64 -23.93 0.95
C VAL A 590 -21.86 -24.79 0.60
N ARG A 591 -21.71 -25.60 -0.44
CA ARG A 591 -22.70 -26.56 -0.91
C ARG A 591 -22.22 -27.99 -0.63
N ILE A 592 -23.09 -28.79 -0.02
CA ILE A 592 -22.87 -30.20 0.30
C ILE A 592 -23.90 -31.03 -0.45
N SER A 593 -23.48 -31.93 -1.33
CA SER A 593 -24.35 -32.92 -1.97
C SER A 593 -23.97 -34.35 -1.57
N THR A 594 -24.95 -35.13 -1.12
CA THR A 594 -24.76 -36.54 -0.77
C THR A 594 -25.01 -37.45 -1.96
N SER A 595 -24.34 -38.60 -1.97
CA SER A 595 -24.56 -39.64 -3.00
C SER A 595 -26.01 -40.14 -2.96
N ALA A 596 -26.60 -40.37 -4.14
CA ALA A 596 -27.93 -40.99 -4.24
C ALA A 596 -27.87 -42.48 -3.84
N ALA A 597 -28.98 -43.01 -3.33
CA ALA A 597 -29.08 -44.43 -3.01
C ALA A 597 -29.05 -45.26 -4.31
N ASN A 598 -28.26 -46.34 -4.34
CA ASN A 598 -28.22 -47.25 -5.48
C ASN A 598 -29.59 -47.95 -5.63
N ARG A 599 -30.38 -47.55 -6.63
CA ARG A 599 -31.67 -48.20 -6.95
C ARG A 599 -31.44 -49.49 -7.73
N ALA A 600 -32.22 -50.52 -7.45
CA ALA A 600 -32.30 -51.73 -8.26
C ALA A 600 -32.90 -51.38 -9.63
N ALA A 601 -32.26 -51.83 -10.71
CA ALA A 601 -32.69 -51.58 -12.08
C ALA A 601 -32.67 -52.85 -12.93
N ILE A 602 -33.63 -53.02 -13.84
CA ILE A 602 -33.67 -54.12 -14.82
C ILE A 602 -33.04 -53.61 -16.12
N LEU A 603 -31.81 -54.05 -16.39
CA LEU A 603 -31.09 -53.69 -17.60
C LEU A 603 -31.62 -54.42 -18.84
N SER A 604 -32.09 -55.65 -18.67
CA SER A 604 -32.75 -56.43 -19.73
C SER A 604 -33.66 -57.51 -19.15
N PHE A 605 -34.78 -57.78 -19.82
CA PHE A 605 -35.61 -58.98 -19.60
C PHE A 605 -36.30 -59.35 -20.92
N VAL A 606 -35.88 -60.47 -21.52
CA VAL A 606 -36.30 -60.87 -22.87
C VAL A 606 -36.60 -62.37 -22.93
N ALA A 607 -37.41 -62.78 -23.90
CA ALA A 607 -37.63 -64.17 -24.26
C ALA A 607 -36.94 -64.48 -25.60
N SER A 608 -36.42 -65.69 -25.77
CA SER A 608 -35.78 -66.11 -27.04
C SER A 608 -36.75 -66.14 -28.22
N GLN A 609 -38.05 -66.26 -27.94
CA GLN A 609 -39.16 -66.16 -28.89
C GLN A 609 -40.45 -65.77 -28.15
N THR A 610 -41.32 -64.97 -28.78
CA THR A 610 -42.58 -64.50 -28.16
C THR A 610 -43.83 -65.11 -28.79
N GLN A 611 -43.69 -65.92 -29.84
CA GLN A 611 -44.76 -66.69 -30.47
C GLN A 611 -44.34 -68.15 -30.53
N ILE A 612 -45.15 -69.04 -29.97
CA ILE A 612 -44.88 -70.48 -29.94
C ILE A 612 -46.15 -71.29 -30.22
N ILE A 613 -45.98 -72.58 -30.52
CA ILE A 613 -47.08 -73.56 -30.39
C ILE A 613 -47.14 -74.10 -28.96
N ALA A 614 -48.29 -74.64 -28.56
CA ALA A 614 -48.51 -75.07 -27.18
C ALA A 614 -47.45 -76.09 -26.72
N GLY A 615 -46.78 -75.79 -25.60
CA GLY A 615 -45.79 -76.67 -24.98
C GLY A 615 -44.37 -76.58 -25.57
N GLN A 616 -44.12 -75.69 -26.54
CA GLN A 616 -42.77 -75.46 -27.06
C GLN A 616 -41.92 -74.67 -26.05
N ALA A 617 -40.66 -75.08 -25.89
CA ALA A 617 -39.72 -74.42 -24.97
C ALA A 617 -39.23 -73.06 -25.49
N VAL A 618 -39.12 -72.09 -24.58
CA VAL A 618 -38.55 -70.75 -24.78
C VAL A 618 -37.65 -70.40 -23.61
N THR A 619 -36.56 -69.68 -23.86
CA THR A 619 -35.63 -69.23 -22.81
C THR A 619 -35.89 -67.77 -22.46
N LEU A 620 -36.18 -67.48 -21.20
CA LEU A 620 -36.19 -66.13 -20.65
C LEU A 620 -34.77 -65.77 -20.18
N THR A 621 -34.30 -64.56 -20.44
CA THR A 621 -32.97 -64.06 -20.03
C THR A 621 -33.09 -62.66 -19.44
N TRP A 622 -32.43 -62.41 -18.31
CA TRP A 622 -32.44 -61.10 -17.66
C TRP A 622 -31.10 -60.68 -17.07
N LYS A 623 -30.93 -59.36 -16.97
CA LYS A 623 -29.82 -58.71 -16.29
C LYS A 623 -30.34 -57.57 -15.42
N THR A 624 -29.89 -57.49 -14.18
CA THR A 624 -30.24 -56.42 -13.23
C THR A 624 -28.98 -55.72 -12.72
N GLN A 625 -29.16 -54.53 -12.15
CA GLN A 625 -28.12 -53.73 -11.51
C GLN A 625 -28.59 -53.37 -10.10
N ASN A 626 -27.68 -53.46 -9.11
CA ASN A 626 -27.94 -53.13 -7.70
C ASN A 626 -29.14 -53.84 -7.04
N ALA A 627 -29.62 -54.93 -7.62
CA ALA A 627 -30.69 -55.74 -7.04
C ALA A 627 -30.11 -56.75 -6.05
N ASP A 628 -30.71 -56.87 -4.87
CA ASP A 628 -30.38 -57.90 -3.87
C ASP A 628 -31.12 -59.21 -4.19
N THR A 629 -32.32 -59.10 -4.78
CA THR A 629 -33.17 -60.24 -5.12
C THR A 629 -33.87 -60.05 -6.46
N ALA A 630 -34.20 -61.17 -7.13
CA ALA A 630 -35.02 -61.17 -8.33
C ALA A 630 -36.08 -62.29 -8.25
N ASN A 631 -37.29 -62.02 -8.74
CA ASN A 631 -38.39 -62.98 -8.78
C ASN A 631 -39.12 -62.87 -10.12
N ILE A 632 -39.48 -64.01 -10.72
CA ILE A 632 -40.33 -64.03 -11.91
C ILE A 632 -41.69 -64.61 -11.51
N ALA A 633 -42.76 -63.83 -11.73
CA ALA A 633 -44.13 -64.27 -11.46
C ALA A 633 -44.44 -65.59 -12.18
N GLY A 634 -44.93 -66.58 -11.43
CA GLY A 634 -45.21 -67.94 -11.92
C GLY A 634 -44.02 -68.91 -11.91
N ILE A 635 -42.81 -68.44 -11.64
CA ILE A 635 -41.58 -69.27 -11.52
C ILE A 635 -41.03 -69.23 -10.09
N GLY A 636 -41.04 -68.04 -9.46
CA GLY A 636 -40.52 -67.83 -8.11
C GLY A 636 -39.17 -67.10 -8.11
N ASN A 637 -38.41 -67.28 -7.04
CA ASN A 637 -37.12 -66.58 -6.84
C ASN A 637 -36.07 -67.10 -7.81
N VAL A 638 -35.36 -66.18 -8.44
CA VAL A 638 -34.30 -66.48 -9.41
C VAL A 638 -33.05 -65.68 -9.07
N ALA A 639 -31.90 -66.04 -9.65
CA ALA A 639 -30.68 -65.26 -9.51
C ALA A 639 -30.87 -63.84 -10.08
N VAL A 640 -30.20 -62.84 -9.52
CA VAL A 640 -30.31 -61.42 -9.95
C VAL A 640 -29.88 -61.19 -11.41
N ASN A 641 -29.07 -62.09 -11.96
CA ASN A 641 -28.81 -62.20 -13.40
C ASN A 641 -28.92 -63.67 -13.78
N GLY A 642 -29.57 -63.99 -14.92
CA GLY A 642 -29.71 -65.38 -15.30
C GLY A 642 -30.57 -65.61 -16.54
N SER A 643 -30.80 -66.90 -16.81
CA SER A 643 -31.73 -67.37 -17.82
C SER A 643 -32.45 -68.63 -17.34
N ILE A 644 -33.67 -68.86 -17.83
CA ILE A 644 -34.47 -70.05 -17.51
C ILE A 644 -35.30 -70.47 -18.72
N SER A 645 -35.42 -71.78 -18.95
CA SER A 645 -36.29 -72.33 -19.99
C SER A 645 -37.70 -72.61 -19.44
N VAL A 646 -38.73 -72.19 -20.17
CA VAL A 646 -40.15 -72.37 -19.84
C VAL A 646 -40.89 -72.89 -21.07
N SER A 647 -41.99 -73.64 -20.88
CA SER A 647 -42.76 -74.25 -21.99
C SER A 647 -44.27 -74.02 -21.83
N PRO A 648 -44.76 -72.78 -21.99
CA PRO A 648 -46.17 -72.48 -21.74
C PRO A 648 -47.09 -73.14 -22.77
N THR A 649 -48.23 -73.65 -22.33
CA THR A 649 -49.28 -74.25 -23.19
C THR A 649 -50.38 -73.27 -23.56
N GLN A 650 -50.40 -72.10 -22.94
CA GLN A 650 -51.29 -70.97 -23.23
C GLN A 650 -50.49 -69.66 -23.21
N THR A 651 -51.01 -68.61 -23.85
CA THR A 651 -50.39 -67.28 -23.82
C THR A 651 -50.12 -66.85 -22.38
N THR A 652 -48.85 -66.65 -22.03
CA THR A 652 -48.40 -66.39 -20.67
C THR A 652 -47.52 -65.14 -20.64
N THR A 653 -47.82 -64.22 -19.72
CA THR A 653 -46.96 -63.07 -19.43
C THR A 653 -46.12 -63.36 -18.20
N TYR A 654 -44.80 -63.29 -18.36
CA TYR A 654 -43.83 -63.38 -17.28
C TYR A 654 -43.46 -61.97 -16.84
N THR A 655 -43.48 -61.71 -15.53
CA THR A 655 -43.08 -60.42 -14.95
C THR A 655 -41.90 -60.65 -14.01
N LEU A 656 -40.75 -60.07 -14.34
CA LEU A 656 -39.56 -60.01 -13.50
C LEU A 656 -39.67 -58.83 -12.55
N THR A 657 -39.47 -59.07 -11.25
CA THR A 657 -39.32 -58.05 -10.21
C THR A 657 -37.90 -58.11 -9.66
N ALA A 658 -37.12 -57.05 -9.85
CA ALA A 658 -35.81 -56.87 -9.23
C ALA A 658 -35.96 -55.94 -8.01
N ARG A 659 -35.44 -56.36 -6.85
CA ARG A 659 -35.62 -55.64 -5.59
C ARG A 659 -34.31 -55.45 -4.84
N ASN A 660 -34.15 -54.29 -4.23
CA ASN A 660 -33.21 -54.07 -3.14
C ASN A 660 -33.90 -53.33 -1.98
N SER A 661 -33.14 -52.93 -0.96
CA SER A 661 -33.68 -52.17 0.18
C SER A 661 -34.30 -50.80 -0.17
N VAL A 662 -34.10 -50.30 -1.40
CA VAL A 662 -34.54 -48.97 -1.85
C VAL A 662 -35.79 -49.04 -2.72
N ASN A 663 -35.89 -49.99 -3.65
CA ASN A 663 -37.03 -50.10 -4.56
C ASN A 663 -37.26 -51.51 -5.13
N ASP A 664 -38.46 -51.67 -5.67
CA ASP A 664 -38.82 -52.73 -6.61
C ASP A 664 -38.90 -52.13 -8.01
N GLU A 665 -38.34 -52.84 -8.98
CA GLU A 665 -38.50 -52.53 -10.39
C GLU A 665 -39.04 -53.76 -11.12
N THR A 666 -40.00 -53.55 -12.02
CA THR A 666 -40.67 -54.63 -12.74
C THR A 666 -40.53 -54.48 -14.25
N SER A 667 -40.34 -55.60 -14.95
CA SER A 667 -40.38 -55.68 -16.41
C SER A 667 -41.11 -56.96 -16.83
N SER A 668 -41.85 -56.95 -17.93
CA SER A 668 -42.66 -58.09 -18.36
C SER A 668 -42.38 -58.50 -19.80
N VAL A 669 -42.44 -59.80 -20.08
CA VAL A 669 -42.40 -60.38 -21.42
C VAL A 669 -43.59 -61.33 -21.62
N THR A 670 -44.32 -61.15 -22.72
CA THR A 670 -45.48 -62.00 -23.08
C THR A 670 -45.08 -63.00 -24.15
N VAL A 671 -45.34 -64.28 -23.89
CA VAL A 671 -45.18 -65.38 -24.85
C VAL A 671 -46.58 -65.83 -25.28
N THR A 672 -46.95 -65.61 -26.53
CA THR A 672 -48.25 -65.98 -27.12
C THR A 672 -48.22 -67.40 -27.66
N VAL A 673 -49.29 -68.17 -27.40
CA VAL A 673 -49.47 -69.53 -27.92
C VAL A 673 -50.54 -69.53 -29.01
N GLY A 674 -50.17 -69.87 -30.24
CA GLY A 674 -51.06 -69.94 -31.40
C GLY A 674 -51.54 -71.36 -31.74
N ALA A 675 -52.65 -71.47 -32.48
CA ALA A 675 -53.14 -72.73 -33.05
C ALA A 675 -52.35 -73.11 -34.31
N ALA A 676 -52.11 -74.41 -34.53
CA ALA A 676 -51.41 -74.95 -35.71
C ALA A 676 -52.28 -74.84 -36.98
N PRO A 677 -51.88 -74.08 -38.02
CA PRO A 677 -52.73 -73.85 -39.20
C PRO A 677 -52.35 -74.69 -40.44
N GLY A 678 -53.35 -75.17 -41.18
CA GLY A 678 -53.23 -76.08 -42.33
C GLY A 678 -53.28 -75.42 -43.72
N GLY A 679 -52.48 -74.37 -43.96
CA GLY A 679 -52.31 -73.74 -45.28
C GLY A 679 -50.83 -73.51 -45.63
N VAL A 680 -50.50 -72.92 -46.78
CA VAL A 680 -49.16 -72.34 -47.02
C VAL A 680 -48.94 -71.28 -45.95
N GLN A 681 -47.89 -71.42 -45.16
CA GLN A 681 -47.61 -70.51 -44.07
C GLN A 681 -46.14 -70.22 -43.94
N ILE A 682 -45.84 -69.02 -43.45
CA ILE A 682 -44.53 -68.69 -42.91
C ILE A 682 -44.66 -68.73 -41.39
N ILE A 683 -44.11 -69.79 -40.78
CA ILE A 683 -44.19 -70.05 -39.32
C ILE A 683 -43.32 -69.05 -38.54
N GLY A 684 -42.27 -68.54 -39.19
CA GLY A 684 -41.47 -67.47 -38.60
C GLY A 684 -40.58 -66.84 -39.66
N CYS A 685 -40.42 -65.53 -39.55
CA CYS A 685 -39.35 -64.83 -40.21
C CYS A 685 -38.79 -63.73 -39.30
N SER A 686 -37.48 -63.57 -39.33
CA SER A 686 -36.77 -62.65 -38.46
C SER A 686 -35.51 -62.14 -39.14
N ALA A 687 -35.10 -60.93 -38.78
CA ALA A 687 -33.75 -60.43 -39.03
C ALA A 687 -32.99 -60.47 -37.71
N ASN A 688 -31.72 -60.85 -37.75
CA ASN A 688 -30.83 -60.72 -36.61
C ASN A 688 -29.43 -60.26 -37.06
N PRO A 689 -28.95 -59.10 -36.60
CA PRO A 689 -29.69 -58.08 -35.82
C PRO A 689 -30.72 -57.31 -36.68
N THR A 690 -31.80 -56.84 -36.06
CA THR A 690 -32.85 -56.02 -36.73
C THR A 690 -32.42 -54.56 -36.95
N ASN A 691 -31.37 -54.11 -36.26
CA ASN A 691 -30.76 -52.80 -36.44
C ASN A 691 -29.28 -52.99 -36.80
N VAL A 692 -28.86 -52.42 -37.92
CA VAL A 692 -27.47 -52.47 -38.40
C VAL A 692 -27.00 -51.08 -38.81
N SER A 693 -25.69 -50.85 -38.85
CA SER A 693 -25.12 -49.70 -39.55
C SER A 693 -25.16 -49.92 -41.07
N ALA A 694 -25.06 -48.86 -41.85
CA ALA A 694 -25.09 -48.97 -43.32
C ALA A 694 -24.03 -49.95 -43.83
N GLY A 695 -24.46 -50.96 -44.60
CA GLY A 695 -23.58 -51.98 -45.17
C GLY A 695 -23.16 -53.10 -44.21
N GLN A 696 -23.59 -53.07 -42.94
CA GLN A 696 -23.33 -54.17 -42.00
C GLN A 696 -24.31 -55.34 -42.23
N PRO A 697 -23.86 -56.59 -41.99
CA PRO A 697 -24.67 -57.77 -42.27
C PRO A 697 -25.81 -57.94 -41.27
N SER A 698 -27.01 -58.26 -41.76
CA SER A 698 -28.13 -58.81 -41.01
C SER A 698 -28.50 -60.16 -41.60
N THR A 699 -28.75 -61.15 -40.75
CA THR A 699 -29.18 -62.48 -41.21
C THR A 699 -30.69 -62.56 -41.18
N LEU A 700 -31.31 -62.64 -42.36
CA LEU A 700 -32.72 -62.98 -42.50
C LEU A 700 -32.86 -64.49 -42.32
N SER A 701 -33.80 -64.92 -41.49
CA SER A 701 -34.13 -66.34 -41.30
C SER A 701 -35.63 -66.52 -41.51
N TRP A 702 -36.02 -67.61 -42.18
CA TRP A 702 -37.42 -67.94 -42.42
C TRP A 702 -37.68 -69.43 -42.34
N ASN A 703 -38.91 -69.77 -41.97
CA ASN A 703 -39.41 -71.14 -41.98
C ASN A 703 -40.82 -71.15 -42.55
N SER A 704 -41.02 -71.86 -43.67
CA SER A 704 -42.34 -72.02 -44.29
C SER A 704 -42.81 -73.48 -44.27
N VAL A 705 -44.13 -73.66 -44.19
CA VAL A 705 -44.79 -74.98 -44.22
C VAL A 705 -45.83 -74.99 -45.33
N ASN A 706 -45.95 -76.13 -46.01
CA ASN A 706 -46.81 -76.38 -47.18
C ASN A 706 -46.52 -75.51 -48.43
N ALA A 707 -45.40 -74.79 -48.46
CA ALA A 707 -44.99 -74.00 -49.63
C ALA A 707 -44.35 -74.87 -50.73
N ASP A 708 -44.69 -74.57 -51.99
CA ASP A 708 -44.02 -75.08 -53.19
C ASP A 708 -42.75 -74.27 -53.48
N THR A 709 -42.82 -72.94 -53.38
CA THR A 709 -41.67 -72.04 -53.57
C THR A 709 -41.62 -70.93 -52.50
N VAL A 710 -40.42 -70.37 -52.27
CA VAL A 710 -40.21 -69.18 -51.41
C VAL A 710 -39.29 -68.19 -52.12
N SER A 711 -39.59 -66.90 -52.05
CA SER A 711 -38.75 -65.81 -52.58
C SER A 711 -38.64 -64.64 -51.61
N ILE A 712 -37.52 -63.92 -51.65
CA ILE A 712 -37.26 -62.74 -50.82
C ILE A 712 -36.96 -61.54 -51.72
N ASP A 713 -37.71 -60.46 -51.52
CA ASP A 713 -37.56 -59.19 -52.24
C ASP A 713 -37.38 -58.04 -51.24
N PRO A 714 -36.52 -57.01 -51.46
CA PRO A 714 -35.69 -56.78 -52.63
C PRO A 714 -34.36 -57.56 -52.64
N GLY A 715 -33.91 -57.95 -53.84
CA GLY A 715 -32.49 -58.22 -54.13
C GLY A 715 -31.92 -59.60 -53.76
N VAL A 716 -32.71 -60.52 -53.20
CA VAL A 716 -32.25 -61.89 -52.88
C VAL A 716 -32.80 -62.93 -53.87
N GLY A 717 -34.10 -62.88 -54.21
CA GLY A 717 -34.73 -63.78 -55.18
C GLY A 717 -35.21 -65.10 -54.56
N ALA A 718 -35.26 -66.18 -55.37
CA ALA A 718 -35.77 -67.48 -54.94
C ALA A 718 -34.85 -68.17 -53.93
N VAL A 719 -35.43 -68.75 -52.87
CA VAL A 719 -34.70 -69.37 -51.76
C VAL A 719 -35.33 -70.71 -51.36
N THR A 720 -34.66 -71.46 -50.49
CA THR A 720 -35.16 -72.73 -49.97
C THR A 720 -36.40 -72.55 -49.09
N LYS A 721 -37.22 -73.61 -48.93
CA LYS A 721 -38.48 -73.57 -48.17
C LYS A 721 -38.29 -73.15 -46.69
N THR A 722 -37.14 -73.50 -46.12
CA THR A 722 -36.65 -73.04 -44.81
C THR A 722 -35.18 -72.71 -44.97
N GLY A 723 -34.71 -71.62 -44.37
CA GLY A 723 -33.32 -71.21 -44.50
C GLY A 723 -33.01 -69.87 -43.86
N SER A 724 -31.77 -69.43 -44.08
CA SER A 724 -31.28 -68.11 -43.69
C SER A 724 -30.38 -67.54 -44.78
N VAL A 725 -30.38 -66.22 -44.94
CA VAL A 725 -29.51 -65.51 -45.88
C VAL A 725 -29.02 -64.23 -45.23
N THR A 726 -27.74 -63.91 -45.41
CA THR A 726 -27.17 -62.65 -44.95
C THR A 726 -27.37 -61.56 -45.99
N VAL A 727 -27.88 -60.41 -45.57
CA VAL A 727 -28.06 -59.21 -46.37
C VAL A 727 -27.28 -58.04 -45.77
N THR A 728 -26.79 -57.11 -46.60
CA THR A 728 -26.00 -55.94 -46.17
C THR A 728 -26.66 -54.63 -46.65
N PRO A 729 -27.84 -54.25 -46.12
CA PRO A 729 -28.55 -53.07 -46.59
C PRO A 729 -27.79 -51.77 -46.27
N SER A 730 -27.76 -50.82 -47.21
CA SER A 730 -27.17 -49.49 -47.01
C SER A 730 -28.16 -48.44 -46.51
N GLN A 731 -29.46 -48.74 -46.58
CA GLN A 731 -30.57 -47.95 -46.04
C GLN A 731 -31.60 -48.88 -45.41
N THR A 732 -32.49 -48.35 -44.55
CA THR A 732 -33.57 -49.15 -43.95
C THR A 732 -34.36 -49.86 -45.03
N THR A 733 -34.29 -51.18 -45.03
CA THR A 733 -34.85 -52.02 -46.09
C THR A 733 -35.83 -53.00 -45.48
N THR A 734 -37.05 -53.02 -45.99
CA THR A 734 -38.06 -54.02 -45.63
C THR A 734 -37.99 -55.14 -46.65
N TYR A 735 -37.57 -56.32 -46.20
CA TYR A 735 -37.56 -57.53 -47.00
C TYR A 735 -38.90 -58.25 -46.85
N ILE A 736 -39.53 -58.59 -47.96
CA ILE A 736 -40.78 -59.34 -48.03
C ILE A 736 -40.43 -60.77 -48.46
N ILE A 737 -40.64 -61.72 -47.55
CA ILE A 737 -40.50 -63.15 -47.81
C ILE A 737 -41.88 -63.65 -48.21
N THR A 738 -41.99 -64.23 -49.41
CA THR A 738 -43.25 -64.75 -49.95
C THR A 738 -43.11 -66.24 -50.22
N ALA A 739 -43.96 -67.04 -49.58
CA ALA A 739 -44.10 -68.47 -49.81
C ALA A 739 -45.37 -68.73 -50.65
N THR A 740 -45.28 -69.55 -51.68
CA THR A 740 -46.44 -69.91 -52.53
C THR A 740 -46.58 -71.42 -52.66
N GLY A 741 -47.81 -71.94 -52.68
CA GLY A 741 -48.08 -73.36 -52.85
C GLY A 741 -49.58 -73.69 -52.96
N GLY A 742 -49.93 -74.66 -53.80
CA GLY A 742 -51.33 -75.10 -53.96
C GLY A 742 -52.32 -73.99 -54.37
N GLY A 743 -51.87 -72.96 -55.10
CA GLY A 743 -52.68 -71.82 -55.52
C GLY A 743 -52.83 -70.68 -54.48
N ALA A 744 -52.26 -70.83 -53.29
CA ALA A 744 -52.27 -69.82 -52.23
C ALA A 744 -50.85 -69.25 -51.97
N SER A 745 -50.79 -68.05 -51.39
CA SER A 745 -49.54 -67.42 -50.95
C SER A 745 -49.64 -66.91 -49.51
N ALA A 746 -48.52 -66.99 -48.80
CA ALA A 746 -48.33 -66.36 -47.50
C ALA A 746 -47.07 -65.49 -47.56
N SER A 747 -47.14 -64.28 -47.03
CA SER A 747 -46.00 -63.37 -46.95
C SER A 747 -45.76 -62.92 -45.53
N CYS A 748 -44.50 -62.60 -45.23
CA CYS A 748 -44.11 -61.91 -44.03
C CYS A 748 -43.04 -60.86 -44.37
N SER A 749 -43.06 -59.75 -43.67
CA SER A 749 -42.08 -58.69 -43.85
C SER A 749 -41.11 -58.63 -42.67
N VAL A 750 -39.84 -58.42 -42.98
CA VAL A 750 -38.77 -58.23 -42.01
C VAL A 750 -38.06 -56.92 -42.37
N THR A 751 -38.16 -55.92 -41.50
CA THR A 751 -37.46 -54.66 -41.67
C THR A 751 -36.09 -54.73 -41.00
N VAL A 752 -35.03 -54.58 -41.79
CA VAL A 752 -33.69 -54.30 -41.28
C VAL A 752 -33.52 -52.78 -41.27
N THR A 753 -33.57 -52.20 -40.07
CA THR A 753 -33.41 -50.76 -39.88
C THR A 753 -31.94 -50.42 -39.96
N VAL A 754 -31.57 -49.60 -40.92
CA VAL A 754 -30.24 -49.00 -40.96
C VAL A 754 -30.31 -47.74 -40.12
N GLY A 755 -29.67 -47.76 -38.95
CA GLY A 755 -29.76 -46.64 -38.03
C GLY A 755 -29.19 -45.36 -38.65
N ALA A 756 -29.86 -44.23 -38.44
CA ALA A 756 -29.31 -42.94 -38.82
C ALA A 756 -28.14 -42.61 -37.89
N LEU A 757 -26.99 -42.24 -38.47
CA LEU A 757 -25.87 -41.72 -37.69
C LEU A 757 -26.31 -40.44 -36.94
N PRO A 758 -25.69 -40.12 -35.78
CA PRO A 758 -25.96 -38.86 -35.09
C PRO A 758 -25.69 -37.65 -35.99
N VAL A 759 -26.49 -36.60 -35.90
CA VAL A 759 -26.34 -35.39 -36.72
C VAL A 759 -25.76 -34.26 -35.86
N ILE A 760 -24.57 -33.77 -36.20
CA ILE A 760 -23.98 -32.59 -35.56
C ILE A 760 -24.50 -31.34 -36.27
N ALA A 761 -25.59 -30.77 -35.75
CA ALA A 761 -26.25 -29.59 -36.30
C ALA A 761 -25.34 -28.35 -36.28
N ASN A 762 -24.59 -28.14 -35.20
CA ASN A 762 -23.53 -27.13 -35.14
C ASN A 762 -22.35 -27.61 -34.29
N PHE A 763 -21.15 -27.14 -34.64
CA PHE A 763 -19.98 -27.15 -33.77
C PHE A 763 -19.07 -26.00 -34.21
N THR A 764 -18.99 -24.96 -33.38
CA THR A 764 -18.29 -23.70 -33.68
C THR A 764 -17.42 -23.26 -32.52
N ALA A 765 -16.40 -22.46 -32.83
CA ALA A 765 -15.53 -21.80 -31.85
C ALA A 765 -15.57 -20.30 -32.13
N THR A 766 -15.82 -19.50 -31.10
CA THR A 766 -15.95 -18.04 -31.26
C THR A 766 -15.25 -17.31 -30.11
N PRO A 767 -14.24 -16.47 -30.40
CA PRO A 767 -13.58 -16.30 -31.70
C PRO A 767 -12.76 -17.55 -32.12
N SER A 768 -12.63 -17.82 -33.42
CA SER A 768 -11.85 -18.95 -33.95
C SER A 768 -10.34 -18.72 -33.97
N THR A 769 -9.91 -17.46 -33.74
CA THR A 769 -8.52 -17.07 -33.56
C THR A 769 -8.39 -16.28 -32.26
N ILE A 770 -7.42 -16.65 -31.43
CA ILE A 770 -7.13 -16.02 -30.15
C ILE A 770 -5.62 -15.75 -30.03
N ASN A 771 -5.23 -14.81 -29.17
CA ASN A 771 -3.85 -14.72 -28.70
C ASN A 771 -3.65 -15.66 -27.51
N ALA A 772 -2.40 -16.03 -27.22
CA ALA A 772 -2.09 -16.80 -26.02
C ALA A 772 -2.66 -16.11 -24.77
N GLY A 773 -3.38 -16.87 -23.93
CA GLY A 773 -4.04 -16.36 -22.71
C GLY A 773 -5.45 -15.80 -22.91
N GLN A 774 -5.94 -15.68 -24.14
CA GLN A 774 -7.35 -15.37 -24.42
C GLN A 774 -8.22 -16.64 -24.48
N SER A 775 -9.54 -16.50 -24.32
CA SER A 775 -10.48 -17.61 -24.36
C SER A 775 -11.29 -17.66 -25.67
N SER A 776 -11.57 -18.87 -26.16
CA SER A 776 -12.54 -19.13 -27.23
C SER A 776 -13.71 -19.93 -26.65
N THR A 777 -14.94 -19.63 -27.07
CA THR A 777 -16.12 -20.40 -26.65
C THR A 777 -16.47 -21.43 -27.72
N LEU A 778 -16.43 -22.70 -27.36
CA LEU A 778 -17.00 -23.80 -28.13
C LEU A 778 -18.51 -23.84 -27.93
N GLN A 779 -19.27 -24.00 -29.00
CA GLN A 779 -20.72 -24.20 -28.98
C GLN A 779 -21.07 -25.38 -29.88
N TRP A 780 -21.98 -26.25 -29.43
CA TRP A 780 -22.43 -27.41 -30.21
C TRP A 780 -23.92 -27.73 -30.03
N SER A 781 -24.46 -28.41 -31.03
CA SER A 781 -25.79 -29.01 -30.99
C SER A 781 -25.80 -30.31 -31.81
N VAL A 782 -26.24 -31.40 -31.19
CA VAL A 782 -26.23 -32.75 -31.73
C VAL A 782 -27.63 -33.37 -31.60
N GLN A 783 -28.08 -34.03 -32.67
CA GLN A 783 -29.35 -34.76 -32.72
C GLN A 783 -29.08 -36.26 -32.89
N ASN A 784 -30.01 -37.10 -32.41
CA ASN A 784 -29.97 -38.56 -32.56
C ASN A 784 -28.71 -39.24 -31.99
N SER A 785 -28.09 -38.68 -30.95
CA SER A 785 -26.92 -39.26 -30.26
C SER A 785 -27.31 -39.88 -28.92
N THR A 786 -26.67 -41.00 -28.56
CA THR A 786 -26.73 -41.59 -27.22
C THR A 786 -25.60 -41.06 -26.32
N SER A 787 -24.46 -40.66 -26.91
CA SER A 787 -23.36 -40.02 -26.19
C SER A 787 -22.66 -38.98 -27.07
N VAL A 788 -22.21 -37.87 -26.48
CA VAL A 788 -21.37 -36.86 -27.14
C VAL A 788 -20.10 -36.65 -26.33
N SER A 789 -18.96 -36.53 -26.98
CA SER A 789 -17.68 -36.20 -26.33
C SER A 789 -16.87 -35.22 -27.16
N ILE A 790 -16.10 -34.35 -26.50
CA ILE A 790 -15.16 -33.44 -27.16
C ILE A 790 -13.74 -33.78 -26.71
N SER A 791 -12.79 -33.85 -27.64
CA SER A 791 -11.37 -34.10 -27.34
C SER A 791 -10.85 -33.13 -26.27
N SER A 792 -10.16 -33.65 -25.25
CA SER A 792 -9.62 -32.89 -24.10
C SER A 792 -10.65 -32.31 -23.12
N ILE A 793 -11.96 -32.44 -23.36
CA ILE A 793 -13.04 -32.03 -22.44
C ILE A 793 -13.77 -33.26 -21.84
N GLY A 794 -13.89 -34.34 -22.62
CA GLY A 794 -14.58 -35.57 -22.20
C GLY A 794 -16.05 -35.60 -22.63
N THR A 795 -16.86 -36.40 -21.92
CA THR A 795 -18.29 -36.58 -22.22
C THR A 795 -19.09 -35.32 -21.89
N VAL A 796 -19.97 -34.91 -22.81
CA VAL A 796 -20.79 -33.69 -22.71
C VAL A 796 -22.26 -33.98 -23.07
N SER A 797 -23.16 -33.05 -22.74
CA SER A 797 -24.57 -33.09 -23.16
C SER A 797 -24.73 -32.91 -24.68
N ALA A 798 -25.88 -33.33 -25.22
CA ALA A 798 -26.17 -33.27 -26.67
C ALA A 798 -26.09 -31.84 -27.27
N SER A 799 -26.36 -30.82 -26.46
CA SER A 799 -26.13 -29.41 -26.81
C SER A 799 -25.50 -28.68 -25.63
N GLY A 800 -24.68 -27.67 -25.90
CA GLY A 800 -24.03 -26.90 -24.85
C GLY A 800 -23.00 -25.89 -25.35
N THR A 801 -22.36 -25.23 -24.40
CA THR A 801 -21.21 -24.34 -24.62
C THR A 801 -20.10 -24.67 -23.62
N ASN A 802 -18.84 -24.40 -23.99
CA ASN A 802 -17.68 -24.56 -23.13
C ASN A 802 -16.59 -23.55 -23.49
N SER A 803 -16.04 -22.84 -22.51
CA SER A 803 -14.94 -21.89 -22.74
C SER A 803 -13.59 -22.60 -22.62
N VAL A 804 -12.70 -22.37 -23.59
CA VAL A 804 -11.36 -22.97 -23.66
C VAL A 804 -10.28 -21.92 -23.85
N THR A 805 -9.10 -22.16 -23.26
CA THR A 805 -7.93 -21.26 -23.30
C THR A 805 -6.67 -22.00 -23.80
N PRO A 806 -6.66 -22.52 -25.05
CA PRO A 806 -5.52 -23.30 -25.52
C PRO A 806 -4.26 -22.42 -25.68
N ALA A 807 -3.10 -22.94 -25.25
CA ALA A 807 -1.80 -22.25 -25.32
C ALA A 807 -1.12 -22.35 -26.70
N ALA A 808 -1.57 -23.26 -27.55
CA ALA A 808 -1.15 -23.44 -28.94
C ALA A 808 -2.39 -23.68 -29.80
N THR A 809 -2.25 -23.57 -31.13
CA THR A 809 -3.34 -23.91 -32.05
C THR A 809 -3.83 -25.32 -31.78
N THR A 810 -5.08 -25.44 -31.33
CA THR A 810 -5.67 -26.70 -30.88
C THR A 810 -6.89 -27.02 -31.72
N VAL A 811 -6.95 -28.26 -32.20
CA VAL A 811 -8.10 -28.81 -32.91
C VAL A 811 -8.96 -29.56 -31.90
N TYR A 812 -10.21 -29.12 -31.74
CA TYR A 812 -11.21 -29.83 -30.95
C TYR A 812 -12.03 -30.72 -31.86
N THR A 813 -12.18 -31.98 -31.50
CA THR A 813 -13.00 -32.97 -32.23
C THR A 813 -14.21 -33.34 -31.38
N LEU A 814 -15.41 -33.00 -31.86
CA LEU A 814 -16.67 -33.46 -31.29
C LEU A 814 -17.03 -34.80 -31.94
N THR A 815 -17.26 -35.81 -31.11
CA THR A 815 -17.70 -37.16 -31.51
C THR A 815 -19.07 -37.42 -30.92
N ALA A 816 -20.06 -37.63 -31.77
CA ALA A 816 -21.41 -38.03 -31.40
C ALA A 816 -21.60 -39.51 -31.77
N THR A 817 -22.09 -40.33 -30.84
CA THR A 817 -22.24 -41.78 -31.04
C THR A 817 -23.65 -42.22 -30.69
N ASN A 818 -24.21 -43.11 -31.49
CA ASN A 818 -25.40 -43.91 -31.17
C ASN A 818 -25.18 -45.36 -31.59
N ALA A 819 -26.20 -46.21 -31.45
CA ALA A 819 -26.13 -47.61 -31.84
C ALA A 819 -25.83 -47.85 -33.34
N ALA A 820 -26.05 -46.84 -34.20
CA ALA A 820 -25.78 -46.90 -35.63
C ALA A 820 -24.33 -46.54 -36.00
N GLY A 821 -23.56 -45.97 -35.06
CA GLY A 821 -22.17 -45.55 -35.27
C GLY A 821 -21.90 -44.14 -34.75
N SER A 822 -20.78 -43.55 -35.19
CA SER A 822 -20.33 -42.23 -34.74
C SER A 822 -20.18 -41.24 -35.88
N THR A 823 -20.50 -39.98 -35.63
CA THR A 823 -20.13 -38.84 -36.48
C THR A 823 -19.18 -37.93 -35.75
N THR A 824 -18.24 -37.34 -36.48
CA THR A 824 -17.27 -36.41 -35.94
C THR A 824 -17.31 -35.08 -36.67
N LYS A 825 -17.13 -33.99 -35.93
CA LYS A 825 -16.89 -32.66 -36.50
C LYS A 825 -15.77 -31.98 -35.74
N THR A 826 -14.87 -31.32 -36.45
CA THR A 826 -13.74 -30.61 -35.85
C THR A 826 -13.94 -29.11 -35.90
N VAL A 827 -13.42 -28.40 -34.90
CA VAL A 827 -13.22 -26.95 -34.94
C VAL A 827 -11.83 -26.62 -34.45
N THR A 828 -11.16 -25.69 -35.14
CA THR A 828 -9.80 -25.26 -34.79
C THR A 828 -9.87 -23.92 -34.08
N VAL A 829 -9.24 -23.85 -32.91
CA VAL A 829 -8.93 -22.58 -32.25
C VAL A 829 -7.49 -22.25 -32.59
N THR A 830 -7.29 -21.29 -33.49
CA THR A 830 -5.96 -20.85 -33.91
C THR A 830 -5.40 -19.92 -32.84
N VAL A 831 -4.25 -20.26 -32.27
CA VAL A 831 -3.51 -19.33 -31.41
C VAL A 831 -2.58 -18.57 -32.33
N GLY A 832 -2.94 -17.34 -32.66
CA GLY A 832 -2.14 -16.47 -33.50
C GLY A 832 -0.87 -16.04 -32.76
N ASN A 833 0.30 -16.38 -33.30
CA ASN A 833 1.55 -15.71 -32.92
C ASN A 833 1.49 -14.29 -33.50
N SER A 834 1.07 -13.33 -32.70
CA SER A 834 1.32 -11.93 -33.02
C SER A 834 2.82 -11.68 -32.90
N GLY A 835 3.45 -11.22 -33.98
CA GLY A 835 4.81 -10.70 -33.95
C GLY A 835 4.92 -9.51 -32.99
N PRO A 836 6.13 -9.05 -32.67
CA PRO A 836 6.34 -7.90 -31.78
C PRO A 836 5.53 -6.67 -32.20
N VAL A 837 4.98 -5.96 -31.23
CA VAL A 837 4.36 -4.64 -31.43
C VAL A 837 5.47 -3.59 -31.33
N ILE A 838 5.69 -2.83 -32.40
CA ILE A 838 6.68 -1.74 -32.44
C ILE A 838 6.06 -0.43 -31.95
N VAL A 839 6.68 0.16 -30.93
CA VAL A 839 6.27 1.44 -30.36
C VAL A 839 7.43 2.43 -30.44
N PHE A 840 7.25 3.52 -31.19
CA PHE A 840 8.19 4.64 -31.22
C PHE A 840 7.80 5.69 -30.18
N ALA A 841 8.72 6.12 -29.34
CA ALA A 841 8.43 7.14 -28.31
C ALA A 841 7.97 8.48 -28.93
N SER A 842 8.40 8.78 -30.15
CA SER A 842 8.02 9.97 -30.92
C SER A 842 6.69 9.85 -31.67
N GLY A 843 6.05 8.67 -31.67
CA GLY A 843 5.08 8.30 -32.71
C GLY A 843 5.76 8.06 -34.07
N ASP A 844 4.96 7.87 -35.12
CA ASP A 844 5.44 7.45 -36.46
C ASP A 844 6.16 8.57 -37.23
N THR A 845 6.15 9.79 -36.71
CA THR A 845 6.89 10.93 -37.26
C THR A 845 7.56 11.75 -36.16
N LEU A 846 8.88 11.94 -36.26
CA LEU A 846 9.69 12.76 -35.37
C LEU A 846 10.12 14.04 -36.08
N TYR A 847 9.83 15.19 -35.49
CA TYR A 847 10.28 16.50 -36.00
C TYR A 847 11.54 16.94 -35.23
N THR A 848 12.56 17.39 -35.95
CA THR A 848 13.84 17.79 -35.34
C THR A 848 14.52 18.89 -36.14
N SER A 849 15.15 19.85 -35.47
CA SER A 849 16.13 20.77 -36.08
C SER A 849 17.57 20.28 -35.91
N SER A 850 17.79 19.22 -35.12
CA SER A 850 19.10 18.59 -34.90
C SER A 850 19.41 17.57 -35.99
N ARG A 851 20.67 17.56 -36.44
CA ARG A 851 21.21 16.55 -37.35
C ARG A 851 21.62 15.26 -36.66
N ASP A 852 21.88 15.33 -35.35
CA ASP A 852 22.14 14.19 -34.48
C ASP A 852 20.87 13.88 -33.68
N VAL A 853 20.29 12.71 -33.93
CA VAL A 853 18.95 12.35 -33.43
C VAL A 853 19.02 10.99 -32.75
N ARG A 854 18.51 10.90 -31.51
CA ARG A 854 18.25 9.63 -30.84
C ARG A 854 16.88 9.11 -31.26
N LEU A 855 16.82 7.91 -31.84
CA LEU A 855 15.56 7.21 -32.03
C LEU A 855 15.27 6.38 -30.80
N ASP A 856 13.98 6.12 -30.51
CA ASP A 856 13.57 5.33 -29.36
C ASP A 856 12.40 4.42 -29.70
N ALA A 857 12.67 3.11 -29.68
CA ALA A 857 11.69 2.04 -29.83
C ALA A 857 11.65 1.10 -28.61
N SER A 858 12.15 1.55 -27.45
CA SER A 858 12.27 0.74 -26.24
C SER A 858 10.93 0.27 -25.67
N GLY A 859 9.83 0.94 -26.00
CA GLY A 859 8.47 0.53 -25.66
C GLY A 859 7.91 -0.65 -26.48
N SER A 860 8.68 -1.20 -27.42
CA SER A 860 8.24 -2.35 -28.21
C SER A 860 8.12 -3.63 -27.35
N SER A 861 7.10 -4.45 -27.58
CA SER A 861 6.80 -5.64 -26.77
C SER A 861 6.36 -6.83 -27.62
N SER A 862 6.51 -8.06 -27.12
CA SER A 862 5.89 -9.25 -27.73
C SER A 862 4.59 -9.56 -26.96
N PRO A 863 3.40 -9.47 -27.59
CA PRO A 863 2.14 -9.84 -26.94
C PRO A 863 2.08 -11.32 -26.53
N SER A 864 2.91 -12.14 -27.18
CA SER A 864 3.06 -13.56 -26.88
C SER A 864 4.08 -13.85 -25.75
N GLY A 865 4.67 -12.81 -25.14
CA GLY A 865 5.67 -12.94 -24.08
C GLY A 865 7.05 -13.42 -24.55
N ASN A 866 7.27 -13.54 -25.86
CA ASN A 866 8.53 -14.03 -26.43
C ASN A 866 9.62 -12.97 -26.32
N THR A 867 10.52 -13.12 -25.35
CA THR A 867 11.65 -12.23 -25.08
C THR A 867 12.97 -13.02 -25.08
N PRO A 868 14.15 -12.38 -25.28
CA PRO A 868 14.37 -10.95 -25.57
C PRO A 868 14.00 -10.56 -27.01
N LEU A 869 13.70 -9.28 -27.23
CA LEU A 869 13.46 -8.71 -28.56
C LEU A 869 14.79 -8.31 -29.24
N GLN A 870 14.90 -8.56 -30.54
CA GLN A 870 16.00 -8.13 -31.38
C GLN A 870 15.55 -6.97 -32.27
N PHE A 871 16.34 -5.90 -32.36
CA PHE A 871 16.04 -4.71 -33.15
C PHE A 871 16.97 -4.63 -34.36
N TYR A 872 16.48 -4.10 -35.48
CA TYR A 872 17.31 -3.84 -36.66
C TYR A 872 16.78 -2.66 -37.48
N TRP A 873 17.54 -1.56 -37.49
CA TRP A 873 17.18 -0.32 -38.19
C TRP A 873 17.80 -0.21 -39.59
N THR A 874 17.02 0.14 -40.61
CA THR A 874 17.52 0.39 -41.96
C THR A 874 17.09 1.75 -42.46
N VAL A 875 18.00 2.44 -43.17
CA VAL A 875 17.65 3.67 -43.91
C VAL A 875 16.89 3.26 -45.16
N ARG A 876 15.65 3.72 -45.30
CA ARG A 876 14.82 3.51 -46.49
C ARG A 876 15.00 4.65 -47.49
N GLU A 877 14.86 5.89 -47.03
CA GLU A 877 14.95 7.08 -47.90
C GLU A 877 15.79 8.18 -47.26
N ASN A 878 16.53 8.91 -48.11
CA ASN A 878 17.54 9.93 -47.78
C ASN A 878 18.71 9.40 -46.94
N LYS A 879 19.94 9.57 -47.45
CA LYS A 879 21.14 9.01 -46.83
C LYS A 879 21.30 9.52 -45.39
N ALA A 880 21.34 8.59 -44.44
CA ALA A 880 21.62 8.82 -43.03
C ALA A 880 22.62 7.76 -42.51
N THR A 881 23.35 8.09 -41.46
CA THR A 881 24.23 7.13 -40.77
C THR A 881 23.54 6.66 -39.50
N ILE A 882 23.48 5.34 -39.27
CA ILE A 882 22.89 4.75 -38.05
C ILE A 882 24.02 4.16 -37.22
N TYR A 883 24.20 4.66 -36.00
CA TYR A 883 25.10 4.09 -35.01
C TYR A 883 24.33 3.12 -34.10
N GLN A 884 24.89 1.93 -33.84
CA GLN A 884 24.27 0.86 -33.05
C GLN A 884 22.90 0.42 -33.61
N ARG A 885 22.88 0.02 -34.88
CA ARG A 885 21.68 -0.41 -35.63
C ARG A 885 20.82 -1.49 -34.94
N THR A 886 21.40 -2.27 -34.04
CA THR A 886 20.69 -3.33 -33.32
C THR A 886 20.15 -2.91 -31.95
N SER A 887 20.33 -1.64 -31.57
CA SER A 887 19.82 -1.07 -30.34
C SER A 887 18.33 -0.70 -30.45
N SER A 888 17.60 -0.78 -29.33
CA SER A 888 16.26 -0.20 -29.22
C SER A 888 16.27 1.33 -29.25
N THR A 889 17.44 1.95 -29.01
CA THR A 889 17.62 3.40 -29.02
C THR A 889 18.88 3.85 -29.79
N PRO A 890 18.95 3.67 -31.13
CA PRO A 890 20.14 4.04 -31.90
C PRO A 890 20.32 5.56 -32.01
N GLN A 891 21.55 5.99 -32.29
CA GLN A 891 21.84 7.36 -32.72
C GLN A 891 21.87 7.42 -34.24
N VAL A 892 21.27 8.44 -34.85
CA VAL A 892 21.33 8.66 -36.30
C VAL A 892 21.85 10.05 -36.63
N TYR A 893 22.70 10.13 -37.65
CA TYR A 893 23.20 11.38 -38.21
C TYR A 893 22.61 11.64 -39.60
N LEU A 894 22.08 12.85 -39.80
CA LEU A 894 21.36 13.29 -41.00
C LEU A 894 22.21 14.31 -41.81
N PRO A 895 23.04 13.87 -42.78
CA PRO A 895 24.01 14.72 -43.49
C PRO A 895 23.43 15.64 -44.59
N GLY A 896 22.17 15.49 -44.98
CA GLY A 896 21.58 16.17 -46.16
C GLY A 896 20.85 17.49 -45.86
N THR A 897 20.04 17.98 -46.80
CA THR A 897 19.19 19.16 -46.62
C THR A 897 17.99 18.87 -45.70
N PRO A 898 17.31 19.90 -45.17
CA PRO A 898 16.01 19.73 -44.53
C PRO A 898 15.05 18.89 -45.39
N GLY A 899 14.30 17.99 -44.77
CA GLY A 899 13.48 17.00 -45.46
C GLY A 899 13.18 15.78 -44.59
N ASN A 900 12.46 14.81 -45.18
CA ASN A 900 12.08 13.56 -44.50
C ASN A 900 13.15 12.49 -44.67
N TYR A 901 13.68 11.96 -43.58
CA TYR A 901 14.55 10.79 -43.55
C TYR A 901 13.74 9.61 -43.06
N ILE A 902 13.64 8.55 -43.87
CA ILE A 902 12.74 7.43 -43.59
C ILE A 902 13.54 6.23 -43.14
N PHE A 903 13.19 5.68 -41.98
CA PHE A 903 13.82 4.50 -41.40
C PHE A 903 12.79 3.38 -41.28
N ASP A 904 13.20 2.14 -41.54
CA ASP A 904 12.45 0.96 -41.15
C ASP A 904 13.10 0.34 -39.92
N LEU A 905 12.28 0.02 -38.92
CA LEU A 905 12.68 -0.82 -37.80
C LEU A 905 12.04 -2.19 -37.98
N THR A 906 12.85 -3.24 -38.01
CA THR A 906 12.38 -4.63 -37.83
C THR A 906 12.65 -5.08 -36.40
N VAL A 907 11.63 -5.58 -35.72
CA VAL A 907 11.74 -6.18 -34.38
C VAL A 907 11.36 -7.65 -34.47
N THR A 908 12.26 -8.52 -33.99
CA THR A 908 12.10 -9.98 -33.99
C THR A 908 12.04 -10.51 -32.57
N ASP A 909 11.08 -11.37 -32.25
CA ASP A 909 11.02 -12.05 -30.95
C ASP A 909 11.94 -13.29 -30.88
N SER A 910 12.05 -13.89 -29.69
CA SER A 910 12.86 -15.10 -29.47
C SER A 910 12.35 -16.36 -30.18
N LYS A 911 11.18 -16.31 -30.84
CA LYS A 911 10.61 -17.38 -31.66
C LYS A 911 10.75 -17.10 -33.17
N GLY A 912 11.39 -15.99 -33.54
CA GLY A 912 11.64 -15.61 -34.93
C GLY A 912 10.49 -14.85 -35.59
N ASN A 913 9.41 -14.52 -34.86
CA ASN A 913 8.34 -13.69 -35.40
C ASN A 913 8.85 -12.25 -35.51
N SER A 914 8.69 -11.63 -36.68
CA SER A 914 9.20 -10.29 -36.95
C SER A 914 8.10 -9.34 -37.38
N THR A 915 8.15 -8.11 -36.90
CA THR A 915 7.31 -7.00 -37.36
C THR A 915 8.23 -5.90 -37.88
N THR A 916 7.87 -5.24 -38.98
CA THR A 916 8.59 -4.07 -39.49
C THR A 916 7.67 -2.87 -39.47
N LYS A 917 8.15 -1.74 -38.95
CA LYS A 917 7.42 -0.47 -38.90
C LYS A 917 8.33 0.68 -39.35
N THR A 918 7.75 1.63 -40.09
CA THR A 918 8.45 2.78 -40.65
C THR A 918 8.35 3.99 -39.72
N LEU A 919 9.48 4.69 -39.51
CA LEU A 919 9.59 5.95 -38.79
C LEU A 919 10.06 7.04 -39.76
N THR A 920 9.34 8.17 -39.78
CA THR A 920 9.76 9.36 -40.54
C THR A 920 10.42 10.37 -39.60
N VAL A 921 11.68 10.72 -39.85
CA VAL A 921 12.36 11.83 -39.15
C VAL A 921 12.40 13.04 -40.06
N ARG A 922 11.64 14.08 -39.73
CA ARG A 922 11.57 15.32 -40.50
C ARG A 922 12.56 16.34 -39.94
N LEU A 923 13.67 16.51 -40.65
CA LEU A 923 14.65 17.57 -40.38
C LEU A 923 14.09 18.90 -40.89
N ILE A 924 13.72 19.79 -39.98
CA ILE A 924 13.29 21.15 -40.32
C ILE A 924 14.51 22.08 -40.38
N GLY A 925 14.55 22.94 -41.40
CA GLY A 925 15.58 23.98 -41.49
C GLY A 925 15.42 24.95 -40.32
N LEU A 926 16.55 25.44 -39.79
CA LEU A 926 16.57 26.51 -38.79
C LEU A 926 15.90 27.78 -39.34
#